data_AF-W2UJ64-F1
#
_entry.id   AF-W2UJ64-F1
#
_cell.length_a   1.000
_cell.length_b   1.000
_cell.length_c   1.000
_cell.angle_alpha   90.00
_cell.angle_beta   90.00
_cell.angle_gamma   90.00
#
_symmetry.space_group_name_H-M   'P 1'
#
loop_
_entity.id
_entity.type
_entity.pdbx_description
1 polymer ?
#
loop_
_entity_poly.entity_id
_entity_poly.type
_entity_poly.pdbx_seq_one_letter_code
_entity_poly.pdbx_strand_id
1 'polypeptide(L)'
;MKTKLLAASLLASLTLTGCGSDSESAGDITVTIAGDVTNNTAAPDTDTTPTVTGLCAAVTEASFVSFNDDCSQGVVTGTINTDYTMASGTQYVLSGVVQVGSGNKEIASQAEMDLIISQGVTLTIEPGTDVRGAADGVLLVTRGSMLEAVGTAAEPITFSSLADENYDGMGEWGGVVIQGFAPQYGQGGTGACFAVGESWCNILGEGGDFVQEYGGNMPADDSGHIRYVRIAEGGLIAGPNNEINGLTLQGVGYGTEIEYVQVHGNQDDGIEWFGGTANVKYAVLTNNDDDDIDFDEGYQGNIQYALIIKNQTPDATPVGSNDPRGIELNSSDEDYTPETAGVIANVTIIGGDAANSAGEFGMRLRGSVTAAIHNSAVTGYDVTCARIDDSDHDSNDATAKIDTPITLNNFICDTSGVAFNKELPISTDTVIEEGISFDSNYAIVNASASLDSATAIAAQDNGSSFIFDETDFVGAVDPSESVAWWSGWTIPGSVAAEETATETSFASCNASATVCTLSGTVDEDYTMVAGVEYRLDGVVTVGAGNVEITSQAEMDAIQAAGVTLTIRAGVNVNAFSDGVLLVTRGSKLIANGSATSPITFSSIDPNYDGMGEWGGVVIQGFAPQYGQGGTGACFAAGESWCNILGEGGDFVQEYGGNVPADNSGIIRYVRIAEGGLIAGPNNEINGLTLQGVGHETLIDYVQVHGNQDDGIEWFGGTANVKHALLTNNDDDDIDFDEGYQGNIQYALIIKNQTAGATPVGSNDPRGIELNSSDEDYTPETAGVIANVTIIGGDAANSAGEFGMRLRGSVTAAIHNSAVTGYDVTCARIDDSDDDNNDATAKIDTPITMRNFLCDTVGVAFNKEEPISTDSVILETVVLDANKAITNASASVTAEAITAQDNGSSFVFDSTDYIGAVKAGETPWYSGWAIPGSVQ
;
A
#
# COMPACT_ATOMS: atom_id res chain seq x y z
N MET A 1 5.80 -10.46 -66.30
CA MET A 1 4.61 -11.31 -66.46
C MET A 1 3.41 -10.54 -65.93
N LYS A 2 2.28 -10.62 -66.65
CA LYS A 2 0.87 -10.27 -66.36
C LYS A 2 0.51 -9.99 -64.87
N THR A 3 -0.39 -9.08 -64.44
CA THR A 3 -1.30 -8.06 -65.04
C THR A 3 -2.09 -7.35 -63.90
N LYS A 4 -2.25 -6.00 -63.99
CA LYS A 4 -3.49 -5.17 -63.80
C LYS A 4 -4.12 -5.00 -62.38
N LEU A 5 -4.71 -3.88 -61.92
CA LEU A 5 -5.24 -2.59 -62.48
C LEU A 5 -5.57 -1.63 -61.27
N LEU A 6 -5.13 -0.35 -61.21
CA LEU A 6 -5.87 0.96 -61.37
C LEU A 6 -6.97 1.31 -60.32
N ALA A 7 -7.22 2.56 -59.88
CA ALA A 7 -6.92 3.90 -60.43
C ALA A 7 -6.99 5.01 -59.35
N ALA A 8 -6.37 6.16 -59.66
CA ALA A 8 -6.31 7.39 -58.88
C ALA A 8 -6.99 8.60 -59.58
N SER A 9 -7.23 9.62 -58.75
CA SER A 9 -7.12 11.09 -58.95
C SER A 9 -8.19 11.92 -59.72
N LEU A 10 -8.76 12.87 -58.96
CA LEU A 10 -8.81 14.35 -59.11
C LEU A 10 -9.00 15.03 -60.49
N LEU A 11 -9.85 16.07 -60.51
CA LEU A 11 -9.73 17.22 -61.43
C LEU A 11 -10.38 18.51 -60.88
N ALA A 12 -9.77 19.64 -61.25
CA ALA A 12 -9.87 20.97 -60.65
C ALA A 12 -10.77 21.99 -61.41
N SER A 13 -11.22 22.99 -60.64
CA SER A 13 -11.55 24.43 -60.87
C SER A 13 -11.90 25.02 -62.26
N LEU A 14 -12.86 25.97 -62.28
CA LEU A 14 -12.79 27.29 -62.95
C LEU A 14 -14.04 28.19 -62.67
N THR A 15 -13.76 29.34 -62.05
CA THR A 15 -14.36 30.70 -62.12
C THR A 15 -15.85 30.97 -62.46
N LEU A 16 -16.50 31.87 -61.68
CA LEU A 16 -17.40 32.90 -62.21
C LEU A 16 -17.40 34.17 -61.33
N THR A 17 -17.31 35.33 -61.98
CA THR A 17 -17.35 36.69 -61.43
C THR A 17 -18.75 37.32 -61.57
N GLY A 18 -19.14 38.22 -60.65
CA GLY A 18 -19.90 39.42 -61.02
C GLY A 18 -21.15 39.81 -60.21
N CYS A 19 -21.06 41.01 -59.58
CA CYS A 19 -22.08 42.06 -59.35
C CYS A 19 -23.22 41.90 -58.32
N GLY A 20 -23.20 42.78 -57.29
CA GLY A 20 -24.00 44.02 -57.33
C GLY A 20 -25.29 44.14 -56.48
N SER A 21 -25.17 44.90 -55.37
CA SER A 21 -26.06 45.98 -54.87
C SER A 21 -27.57 45.79 -54.56
N ASP A 22 -27.92 46.24 -53.34
CA ASP A 22 -29.07 47.06 -52.90
C ASP A 22 -30.44 46.46 -52.48
N SER A 23 -30.73 46.71 -51.18
CA SER A 23 -31.97 47.21 -50.51
C SER A 23 -33.37 46.63 -50.81
N GLU A 24 -34.12 46.29 -49.74
CA GLU A 24 -35.37 46.96 -49.28
C GLU A 24 -36.20 46.09 -48.29
N SER A 25 -36.37 46.59 -47.07
CA SER A 25 -37.62 46.85 -46.31
C SER A 25 -38.81 45.85 -46.23
N ALA A 26 -39.13 45.51 -44.96
CA ALA A 26 -40.44 45.46 -44.28
C ALA A 26 -41.57 44.49 -44.68
N GLY A 27 -42.17 43.86 -43.65
CA GLY A 27 -43.52 43.29 -43.72
C GLY A 27 -43.96 42.48 -42.49
N ASP A 28 -44.61 43.15 -41.54
CA ASP A 28 -45.41 42.57 -40.44
C ASP A 28 -46.66 41.83 -40.95
N ILE A 29 -47.00 40.66 -40.40
CA ILE A 29 -48.38 40.13 -40.33
C ILE A 29 -48.60 39.38 -38.99
N THR A 30 -49.63 39.82 -38.26
CA THR A 30 -50.22 39.21 -37.05
C THR A 30 -51.49 38.43 -37.39
N VAL A 31 -51.76 37.30 -36.71
CA VAL A 31 -53.12 36.75 -36.52
C VAL A 31 -53.27 36.13 -35.12
N THR A 32 -54.38 36.51 -34.46
CA THR A 32 -54.77 36.31 -33.04
C THR A 32 -55.77 35.15 -32.82
N ILE A 33 -56.00 34.75 -31.54
CA ILE A 33 -57.26 34.35 -30.80
C ILE A 33 -57.09 33.01 -30.04
N ALA A 34 -57.49 32.78 -28.77
CA ALA A 34 -58.06 33.57 -27.66
C ALA A 34 -58.15 32.73 -26.36
N GLY A 35 -58.33 33.44 -25.22
CA GLY A 35 -58.99 32.96 -23.99
C GLY A 35 -58.02 32.53 -22.87
N ASP A 36 -58.13 32.95 -21.60
CA ASP A 36 -59.17 33.69 -20.88
C ASP A 36 -58.51 34.44 -19.71
N VAL A 37 -59.06 35.59 -19.31
CA VAL A 37 -58.54 36.43 -18.22
C VAL A 37 -59.16 35.96 -16.90
N THR A 38 -58.32 35.59 -15.93
CA THR A 38 -58.69 35.74 -14.51
C THR A 38 -57.69 36.66 -13.83
N ASN A 39 -58.21 37.82 -13.42
CA ASN A 39 -57.53 38.80 -12.59
C ASN A 39 -57.61 38.33 -11.13
N ASN A 40 -56.48 38.13 -10.48
CA ASN A 40 -56.45 38.16 -9.01
C ASN A 40 -55.29 39.03 -8.55
N THR A 41 -55.68 40.17 -7.99
CA THR A 41 -54.83 41.13 -7.31
C THR A 41 -54.43 40.55 -5.96
N ALA A 42 -53.18 40.09 -5.85
CA ALA A 42 -52.49 39.95 -4.58
C ALA A 42 -51.40 41.02 -4.49
N ALA A 43 -51.29 41.64 -3.32
CA ALA A 43 -50.26 42.63 -2.98
C ALA A 43 -48.85 42.07 -3.20
N PRO A 44 -47.81 42.92 -3.38
CA PRO A 44 -46.44 42.43 -3.51
C PRO A 44 -46.06 41.72 -2.22
N ASP A 45 -45.87 40.41 -2.32
CA ASP A 45 -45.18 39.67 -1.28
C ASP A 45 -43.75 40.22 -1.22
N THR A 46 -43.31 40.42 0.00
CA THR A 46 -41.98 40.93 0.32
C THR A 46 -40.93 40.01 -0.27
N ASP A 47 -40.01 40.61 -1.03
CA ASP A 47 -38.61 40.25 -1.16
C ASP A 47 -38.16 39.15 -0.17
N THR A 48 -38.37 37.89 -0.56
CA THR A 48 -37.61 36.77 -0.03
C THR A 48 -36.46 36.59 -0.99
N THR A 49 -35.32 37.21 -0.69
CA THR A 49 -34.04 36.71 -1.17
C THR A 49 -34.04 35.19 -0.97
N PRO A 50 -33.84 34.38 -2.02
CA PRO A 50 -33.74 32.94 -1.86
C PRO A 50 -32.69 32.67 -0.78
N THR A 51 -33.05 31.94 0.27
CA THR A 51 -32.05 31.48 1.24
C THR A 51 -31.26 30.40 0.51
N VAL A 52 -30.05 30.73 0.06
CA VAL A 52 -29.17 29.77 -0.59
C VAL A 52 -28.73 28.77 0.48
N THR A 53 -28.95 27.48 0.25
CA THR A 53 -28.65 26.39 1.21
C THR A 53 -27.89 25.28 0.50
N GLY A 54 -27.08 24.52 1.23
CA GLY A 54 -26.26 23.46 0.63
C GLY A 54 -25.03 24.00 -0.10
N LEU A 55 -24.54 23.29 -1.12
CA LEU A 55 -23.33 23.65 -1.87
C LEU A 55 -23.41 25.04 -2.51
N CYS A 56 -24.60 25.46 -2.94
CA CYS A 56 -24.80 26.79 -3.51
C CYS A 56 -24.46 27.93 -2.53
N ALA A 57 -24.45 27.69 -1.22
CA ALA A 57 -24.03 28.68 -0.23
C ALA A 57 -22.51 28.75 -0.04
N ALA A 58 -21.77 27.74 -0.52
CA ALA A 58 -20.32 27.63 -0.43
C ALA A 58 -19.60 28.18 -1.68
N VAL A 59 -20.25 28.15 -2.85
CA VAL A 59 -19.66 28.63 -4.10
C VAL A 59 -19.86 30.14 -4.32
N THR A 60 -18.94 30.76 -5.07
CA THR A 60 -19.03 32.18 -5.45
C THR A 60 -19.39 32.30 -6.93
N GLU A 61 -20.44 33.05 -7.28
CA GLU A 61 -20.75 33.34 -8.68
C GLU A 61 -19.73 34.31 -9.29
N ALA A 62 -19.25 34.01 -10.50
CA ALA A 62 -18.39 34.88 -11.29
C ALA A 62 -18.70 34.75 -12.79
N SER A 63 -18.26 35.72 -13.60
CA SER A 63 -18.59 35.72 -15.04
C SER A 63 -17.97 34.58 -15.84
N PHE A 64 -16.95 33.92 -15.28
CA PHE A 64 -16.22 32.81 -15.91
C PHE A 64 -16.70 31.43 -15.43
N VAL A 65 -17.65 31.35 -14.48
CA VAL A 65 -18.15 30.08 -13.94
C VAL A 65 -19.68 30.05 -13.95
N SER A 66 -20.25 28.94 -14.41
CA SER A 66 -21.69 28.68 -14.34
C SER A 66 -21.97 27.39 -13.59
N PHE A 67 -22.77 27.48 -12.53
CA PHE A 67 -23.19 26.33 -11.72
C PHE A 67 -24.50 25.72 -12.20
N ASN A 68 -24.66 24.42 -11.99
CA ASN A 68 -25.95 23.74 -12.12
C ASN A 68 -26.90 24.08 -10.95
N ASP A 69 -28.15 23.61 -11.02
CA ASP A 69 -29.22 24.03 -10.11
C ASP A 69 -28.93 23.76 -8.60
N ASP A 70 -28.11 22.75 -8.29
CA ASP A 70 -27.73 22.38 -6.92
C ASP A 70 -26.28 22.73 -6.57
N CYS A 71 -25.55 23.36 -7.50
CA CYS A 71 -24.14 23.73 -7.40
C CYS A 71 -23.21 22.54 -7.09
N SER A 72 -23.61 21.31 -7.42
CA SER A 72 -22.71 20.15 -7.40
C SER A 72 -21.68 20.18 -8.51
N GLN A 73 -21.92 20.97 -9.57
CA GLN A 73 -20.99 21.14 -10.69
C GLN A 73 -20.93 22.62 -11.14
N GLY A 74 -19.72 23.13 -11.36
CA GLY A 74 -19.45 24.45 -11.94
C GLY A 74 -18.61 24.35 -13.21
N VAL A 75 -19.12 24.83 -14.35
CA VAL A 75 -18.35 24.88 -15.60
C VAL A 75 -17.59 26.20 -15.68
N VAL A 76 -16.27 26.13 -15.79
CA VAL A 76 -15.33 27.25 -15.82
C VAL A 76 -14.82 27.46 -17.26
N THR A 77 -14.86 28.70 -17.74
CA THR A 77 -14.46 29.06 -19.11
C THR A 77 -13.77 30.42 -19.16
N GLY A 78 -12.82 30.59 -20.08
CA GLY A 78 -12.18 31.89 -20.34
C GLY A 78 -11.21 32.31 -19.23
N THR A 79 -11.26 33.58 -18.81
CA THR A 79 -10.25 34.15 -17.89
C THR A 79 -10.80 34.35 -16.49
N ILE A 80 -10.12 33.75 -15.50
CA ILE A 80 -10.24 34.08 -14.08
C ILE A 80 -9.42 35.36 -13.85
N ASN A 81 -10.12 36.49 -13.71
CA ASN A 81 -9.53 37.83 -13.63
C ASN A 81 -9.75 38.51 -12.27
N THR A 82 -10.12 37.73 -11.27
CA THR A 82 -10.20 38.10 -9.85
C THR A 82 -9.84 36.87 -9.04
N ASP A 83 -9.37 37.06 -7.80
CA ASP A 83 -9.17 35.96 -6.87
C ASP A 83 -10.44 35.11 -6.76
N TYR A 84 -10.28 33.80 -6.79
CA TYR A 84 -11.39 32.87 -6.86
C TYR A 84 -11.06 31.59 -6.11
N THR A 85 -12.06 31.05 -5.40
CA THR A 85 -11.95 29.79 -4.67
C THR A 85 -12.87 28.74 -5.29
N MET A 86 -12.30 27.62 -5.70
CA MET A 86 -13.02 26.40 -6.01
C MET A 86 -13.31 25.67 -4.70
N ALA A 87 -14.60 25.59 -4.34
CA ALA A 87 -15.04 25.06 -3.06
C ALA A 87 -15.17 23.53 -3.07
N SER A 88 -14.78 22.92 -1.96
CA SER A 88 -14.89 21.47 -1.74
C SER A 88 -16.34 20.97 -1.87
N GLY A 89 -16.49 19.73 -2.34
CA GLY A 89 -17.80 19.12 -2.61
C GLY A 89 -18.50 19.60 -3.89
N THR A 90 -17.90 20.54 -4.63
CA THR A 90 -18.33 20.93 -5.99
C THR A 90 -17.32 20.45 -7.01
N GLN A 91 -17.78 19.79 -8.07
CA GLN A 91 -16.92 19.43 -9.20
C GLN A 91 -16.77 20.64 -10.14
N TYR A 92 -15.54 21.02 -10.49
CA TYR A 92 -15.28 22.13 -11.41
C TYR A 92 -14.84 21.61 -12.78
N VAL A 93 -15.59 21.92 -13.84
CA VAL A 93 -15.26 21.49 -15.20
C VAL A 93 -14.54 22.60 -15.95
N LEU A 94 -13.30 22.38 -16.38
CA LEU A 94 -12.57 23.27 -17.27
C LEU A 94 -13.02 23.01 -18.71
N SER A 95 -13.67 23.99 -19.34
CA SER A 95 -14.10 23.89 -20.74
C SER A 95 -13.38 24.93 -21.59
N GLY A 96 -12.61 24.44 -22.57
CA GLY A 96 -11.59 25.24 -23.25
C GLY A 96 -10.43 25.63 -22.33
N VAL A 97 -9.59 26.55 -22.82
CA VAL A 97 -8.47 27.10 -22.04
C VAL A 97 -9.02 28.02 -20.94
N VAL A 98 -8.78 27.64 -19.69
CA VAL A 98 -9.08 28.43 -18.50
C VAL A 98 -7.81 29.14 -18.04
N GLN A 99 -7.76 30.45 -18.30
CA GLN A 99 -6.60 31.28 -18.00
C GLN A 99 -6.75 31.95 -16.62
N VAL A 100 -5.75 31.82 -15.74
CA VAL A 100 -5.67 32.52 -14.45
C VAL A 100 -4.78 33.73 -14.59
N GLY A 101 -5.38 34.92 -14.52
CA GLY A 101 -4.71 36.21 -14.71
C GLY A 101 -4.48 36.60 -16.16
N SER A 102 -3.58 37.57 -16.39
CA SER A 102 -3.37 38.20 -17.71
C SER A 102 -1.89 38.32 -18.12
N GLY A 103 -1.01 37.50 -17.55
CA GLY A 103 0.43 37.51 -17.79
C GLY A 103 0.90 36.75 -19.05
N ASN A 104 -0.01 36.04 -19.71
CA ASN A 104 0.25 35.26 -20.93
C ASN A 104 0.25 36.15 -22.17
N LYS A 105 1.28 37.00 -22.29
CA LYS A 105 1.47 37.97 -23.38
C LYS A 105 2.88 38.57 -23.38
N GLU A 106 3.27 39.17 -24.50
CA GLU A 106 4.48 39.99 -24.60
C GLU A 106 4.45 41.17 -23.60
N ILE A 107 5.55 41.33 -22.85
CA ILE A 107 5.82 42.47 -21.98
C ILE A 107 6.79 43.41 -22.68
N ALA A 108 6.42 44.67 -22.88
CA ALA A 108 7.25 45.64 -23.60
C ALA A 108 8.00 46.62 -22.68
N SER A 109 7.70 46.63 -21.38
CA SER A 109 8.34 47.56 -20.44
C SER A 109 8.18 47.15 -18.97
N GLN A 110 9.03 47.69 -18.10
CA GLN A 110 8.93 47.49 -16.65
C GLN A 110 7.56 47.91 -16.10
N ALA A 111 6.99 49.01 -16.61
CA ALA A 111 5.68 49.49 -16.15
C ALA A 111 4.55 48.52 -16.51
N GLU A 112 4.70 47.75 -17.59
CA GLU A 112 3.76 46.69 -17.96
C GLU A 112 3.94 45.44 -17.10
N MET A 113 5.20 45.05 -16.82
CA MET A 113 5.50 43.98 -15.86
C MET A 113 4.93 44.28 -14.47
N ASP A 114 5.19 45.49 -13.94
CA ASP A 114 4.68 45.95 -12.64
C ASP A 114 3.14 45.93 -12.62
N LEU A 115 2.51 46.25 -13.74
CA LEU A 115 1.05 46.20 -13.87
C LEU A 115 0.54 44.76 -13.82
N ILE A 116 1.16 43.83 -14.57
CA ILE A 116 0.81 42.41 -14.57
C ILE A 116 0.93 41.83 -13.17
N ILE A 117 2.04 42.08 -12.46
CA ILE A 117 2.23 41.64 -11.08
C ILE A 117 1.16 42.25 -10.17
N SER A 118 0.87 43.55 -10.28
CA SER A 118 -0.12 44.21 -9.43
C SER A 118 -1.57 43.79 -9.70
N GLN A 119 -1.83 43.21 -10.87
CA GLN A 119 -3.13 42.70 -11.31
C GLN A 119 -3.19 41.17 -11.28
N GLY A 120 -2.13 40.52 -10.81
CA GLY A 120 -2.09 39.09 -10.54
C GLY A 120 -3.24 38.66 -9.65
N VAL A 121 -3.73 37.45 -9.88
CA VAL A 121 -4.84 36.88 -9.12
C VAL A 121 -4.48 35.49 -8.61
N THR A 122 -5.13 35.06 -7.55
CA THR A 122 -4.96 33.72 -6.99
C THR A 122 -6.17 32.86 -7.29
N LEU A 123 -5.94 31.70 -7.92
CA LEU A 123 -6.91 30.61 -7.94
C LEU A 123 -6.62 29.69 -6.75
N THR A 124 -7.52 29.67 -5.78
CA THR A 124 -7.46 28.75 -4.64
C THR A 124 -8.36 27.55 -4.89
N ILE A 125 -7.88 26.35 -4.60
CA ILE A 125 -8.65 25.11 -4.68
C ILE A 125 -8.65 24.47 -3.30
N GLU A 126 -9.84 24.27 -2.74
CA GLU A 126 -9.98 23.65 -1.41
C GLU A 126 -9.63 22.14 -1.45
N PRO A 127 -9.15 21.56 -0.33
CA PRO A 127 -8.91 20.12 -0.22
C PRO A 127 -10.09 19.26 -0.68
N GLY A 128 -9.79 18.12 -1.30
CA GLY A 128 -10.82 17.17 -1.77
C GLY A 128 -11.64 17.64 -2.97
N THR A 129 -11.25 18.73 -3.63
CA THR A 129 -11.96 19.23 -4.82
C THR A 129 -11.55 18.45 -6.07
N ASP A 130 -12.55 18.06 -6.87
CA ASP A 130 -12.37 17.47 -8.20
C ASP A 130 -12.48 18.54 -9.30
N VAL A 131 -11.40 18.72 -10.05
CA VAL A 131 -11.33 19.59 -11.23
C VAL A 131 -11.25 18.70 -12.47
N ARG A 132 -12.25 18.78 -13.33
CA ARG A 132 -12.40 17.91 -14.52
C ARG A 132 -12.09 18.68 -15.81
N GLY A 133 -11.15 18.21 -16.60
CA GLY A 133 -10.86 18.75 -17.93
C GLY A 133 -11.84 18.20 -18.97
N ALA A 134 -12.51 19.08 -19.72
CA ALA A 134 -13.15 18.67 -20.96
C ALA A 134 -12.06 18.32 -22.02
N ALA A 135 -12.46 17.73 -23.15
CA ALA A 135 -11.54 17.36 -24.23
C ALA A 135 -10.67 18.51 -24.78
N ASP A 136 -11.11 19.76 -24.60
CA ASP A 136 -10.37 20.98 -24.95
C ASP A 136 -9.94 21.79 -23.72
N GLY A 137 -10.08 21.21 -22.52
CA GLY A 137 -9.83 21.83 -21.23
C GLY A 137 -8.34 21.95 -20.93
N VAL A 138 -7.89 23.13 -20.50
CA VAL A 138 -6.52 23.38 -20.04
C VAL A 138 -6.57 24.36 -18.88
N LEU A 139 -5.77 24.15 -17.82
CA LEU A 139 -5.54 25.18 -16.80
C LEU A 139 -4.24 25.92 -17.10
N LEU A 140 -4.32 27.20 -17.41
CA LEU A 140 -3.14 28.05 -17.69
C LEU A 140 -3.01 29.14 -16.64
N VAL A 141 -2.05 28.99 -15.72
CA VAL A 141 -1.72 29.97 -14.68
C VAL A 141 -0.63 30.88 -15.21
N THR A 142 -0.96 32.17 -15.35
CA THR A 142 -0.11 33.11 -16.08
C THR A 142 0.79 33.93 -15.16
N ARG A 143 1.88 34.47 -15.72
CA ARG A 143 2.85 35.29 -14.97
C ARG A 143 2.20 36.32 -14.05
N GLY A 144 2.68 36.37 -12.80
CA GLY A 144 2.18 37.25 -11.74
C GLY A 144 0.94 36.74 -11.03
N SER A 145 0.33 35.64 -11.48
CA SER A 145 -0.81 34.98 -10.83
C SER A 145 -0.36 33.72 -10.09
N MET A 146 -1.19 33.21 -9.19
CA MET A 146 -0.86 32.08 -8.33
C MET A 146 -1.90 30.97 -8.38
N LEU A 147 -1.44 29.73 -8.27
CA LEU A 147 -2.26 28.56 -7.99
C LEU A 147 -2.05 28.10 -6.55
N GLU A 148 -3.08 28.23 -5.73
CA GLU A 148 -3.08 27.77 -4.33
C GLU A 148 -3.90 26.47 -4.25
N ALA A 149 -3.25 25.34 -4.54
CA ALA A 149 -3.85 24.00 -4.54
C ALA A 149 -3.22 23.17 -3.42
N VAL A 150 -3.68 23.39 -2.19
CA VAL A 150 -3.14 22.76 -0.98
C VAL A 150 -4.16 21.78 -0.41
N GLY A 151 -4.10 20.54 -0.88
CA GLY A 151 -4.86 19.41 -0.37
C GLY A 151 -4.23 18.77 0.87
N THR A 152 -4.76 17.62 1.26
CA THR A 152 -4.17 16.79 2.32
C THR A 152 -4.09 15.33 1.88
N ALA A 153 -3.33 14.49 2.58
CA ALA A 153 -3.29 13.07 2.26
C ALA A 153 -4.68 12.40 2.30
N ALA A 154 -5.57 12.85 3.18
CA ALA A 154 -6.93 12.31 3.31
C ALA A 154 -7.93 12.95 2.32
N GLU A 155 -7.66 14.17 1.87
CA GLU A 155 -8.49 14.95 0.96
C GLU A 155 -7.62 15.59 -0.13
N PRO A 156 -7.02 14.78 -1.02
CA PRO A 156 -6.20 15.30 -2.10
C PRO A 156 -7.06 16.02 -3.14
N ILE A 157 -6.47 17.00 -3.83
CA ILE A 157 -7.11 17.68 -4.96
C ILE A 157 -6.84 16.85 -6.21
N THR A 158 -7.86 16.62 -7.05
CA THR A 158 -7.71 15.82 -8.26
C THR A 158 -8.04 16.65 -9.50
N PHE A 159 -7.08 16.77 -10.41
CA PHE A 159 -7.28 17.18 -11.79
C PHE A 159 -7.35 15.92 -12.66
N SER A 160 -8.41 15.74 -13.44
CA SER A 160 -8.56 14.55 -14.29
C SER A 160 -9.52 14.78 -15.46
N SER A 161 -9.62 13.80 -16.36
CA SER A 161 -10.53 13.87 -17.50
C SER A 161 -12.00 13.91 -17.07
N LEU A 162 -12.84 14.59 -17.85
CA LEU A 162 -14.30 14.50 -17.76
C LEU A 162 -14.86 13.27 -18.50
N ALA A 163 -14.05 12.60 -19.33
CA ALA A 163 -14.53 11.52 -20.18
C ALA A 163 -14.83 10.23 -19.39
N ASP A 164 -14.08 9.98 -18.31
CA ASP A 164 -14.29 8.84 -17.41
C ASP A 164 -14.01 9.13 -15.92
N GLU A 165 -14.19 8.10 -15.10
CA GLU A 165 -14.06 8.15 -13.64
C GLU A 165 -13.02 7.14 -13.12
N ASN A 166 -12.38 6.36 -14.00
CA ASN A 166 -11.51 5.25 -13.64
C ASN A 166 -10.02 5.53 -13.91
N TYR A 167 -9.69 6.69 -14.47
CA TYR A 167 -8.31 7.15 -14.64
C TYR A 167 -7.48 6.25 -15.59
N ASP A 168 -8.12 5.59 -16.56
CA ASP A 168 -7.46 4.67 -17.49
C ASP A 168 -7.18 5.27 -18.87
N GLY A 169 -7.58 6.53 -19.09
CA GLY A 169 -7.30 7.30 -20.28
C GLY A 169 -5.88 7.88 -20.34
N MET A 170 -5.56 8.49 -21.49
CA MET A 170 -4.36 9.31 -21.71
C MET A 170 -4.68 10.39 -22.74
N GLY A 171 -4.17 11.61 -22.54
CA GLY A 171 -4.31 12.70 -23.51
C GLY A 171 -5.74 13.19 -23.69
N GLU A 172 -6.58 13.01 -22.67
CA GLU A 172 -8.01 13.29 -22.76
C GLU A 172 -8.35 14.75 -22.47
N TRP A 173 -7.42 15.47 -21.86
CA TRP A 173 -7.46 16.93 -21.67
C TRP A 173 -6.03 17.47 -21.66
N GLY A 174 -5.86 18.80 -21.57
CA GLY A 174 -4.55 19.43 -21.70
C GLY A 174 -3.58 19.09 -20.58
N GLY A 175 -3.96 19.36 -19.33
CA GLY A 175 -3.04 19.39 -18.20
C GLY A 175 -2.98 20.77 -17.54
N VAL A 176 -1.97 20.96 -16.69
CA VAL A 176 -1.76 22.20 -15.92
C VAL A 176 -0.48 22.89 -16.37
N VAL A 177 -0.60 24.13 -16.83
CA VAL A 177 0.52 24.97 -17.27
C VAL A 177 0.69 26.14 -16.32
N ILE A 178 1.92 26.37 -15.82
CA ILE A 178 2.26 27.47 -14.93
C ILE A 178 3.40 28.29 -15.52
N GLN A 179 3.16 29.59 -15.68
CA GLN A 179 4.15 30.55 -16.19
C GLN A 179 4.63 31.48 -15.08
N GLY A 180 5.94 31.55 -14.89
CA GLY A 180 6.59 32.44 -13.94
C GLY A 180 7.49 33.50 -14.56
N PHE A 181 8.09 34.31 -13.69
CA PHE A 181 9.10 35.32 -14.00
C PHE A 181 10.54 34.87 -13.74
N ALA A 182 10.78 33.58 -13.52
CA ALA A 182 12.13 33.07 -13.32
C ALA A 182 12.94 33.00 -14.63
N PRO A 183 14.28 32.94 -14.53
CA PRO A 183 15.16 32.88 -15.69
C PRO A 183 14.92 31.68 -16.59
N GLN A 184 15.01 31.92 -17.90
CA GLN A 184 15.16 30.93 -18.95
C GLN A 184 16.45 31.26 -19.72
N TYR A 185 17.11 30.25 -20.27
CA TYR A 185 18.33 30.41 -21.04
C TYR A 185 18.15 29.87 -22.46
N GLY A 186 18.52 30.70 -23.44
CA GLY A 186 18.31 30.37 -24.84
C GLY A 186 19.36 29.40 -25.38
N GLN A 187 18.91 28.53 -26.28
CA GLN A 187 19.72 27.61 -27.05
C GLN A 187 20.97 28.28 -27.68
N GLY A 188 22.06 27.51 -27.78
CA GLY A 188 23.31 27.90 -28.42
C GLY A 188 24.19 28.83 -27.58
N GLY A 189 24.02 28.79 -26.25
CA GLY A 189 24.72 29.67 -25.31
C GLY A 189 24.41 31.15 -25.53
N THR A 190 23.18 31.48 -25.95
CA THR A 190 22.74 32.88 -26.14
C THR A 190 22.59 33.63 -24.82
N GLY A 191 22.60 32.90 -23.70
CA GLY A 191 22.53 33.41 -22.34
C GLY A 191 21.09 33.57 -21.87
N ALA A 192 20.91 34.28 -20.76
CA ALA A 192 19.59 34.52 -20.19
C ALA A 192 18.68 35.28 -21.17
N CYS A 193 17.39 34.92 -21.18
CA CYS A 193 16.38 35.48 -22.07
C CYS A 193 16.16 37.00 -21.95
N PHE A 194 16.59 37.63 -20.85
CA PHE A 194 16.37 39.05 -20.55
C PHE A 194 17.61 39.91 -20.86
N ALA A 195 17.39 41.15 -21.33
CA ALA A 195 18.50 42.08 -21.54
C ALA A 195 19.02 42.70 -20.23
N VAL A 196 20.25 43.21 -20.26
CA VAL A 196 20.84 43.91 -19.10
C VAL A 196 19.96 45.10 -18.70
N GLY A 197 19.37 45.02 -17.51
CA GLY A 197 18.50 46.06 -16.95
C GLY A 197 17.00 45.84 -17.17
N GLU A 198 16.60 44.74 -17.82
CA GLU A 198 15.22 44.29 -17.93
C GLU A 198 14.95 43.18 -16.90
N SER A 199 13.71 43.13 -16.39
CA SER A 199 13.27 42.11 -15.43
C SER A 199 12.29 41.07 -15.99
N TRP A 200 11.87 41.25 -17.23
CA TRP A 200 11.02 40.32 -17.96
C TRP A 200 11.79 39.74 -19.15
N CYS A 201 11.34 38.60 -19.64
CA CYS A 201 11.62 38.15 -21.00
C CYS A 201 10.34 37.65 -21.65
N ASN A 202 10.40 37.27 -22.92
CA ASN A 202 9.22 36.93 -23.70
C ASN A 202 9.50 35.66 -24.52
N ILE A 203 9.79 34.56 -23.82
CA ILE A 203 9.97 33.25 -24.46
C ILE A 203 8.59 32.69 -24.73
N LEU A 204 8.35 32.22 -25.96
CA LEU A 204 7.09 31.58 -26.32
C LEU A 204 7.05 30.20 -25.66
N GLY A 205 6.02 29.93 -24.86
CA GLY A 205 5.85 28.62 -24.23
C GLY A 205 5.33 27.55 -25.19
N GLU A 206 5.68 26.31 -24.88
CA GLU A 206 5.10 25.10 -25.46
C GLU A 206 3.70 24.81 -24.90
N GLY A 207 2.88 24.03 -25.61
CA GLY A 207 1.50 23.69 -25.24
C GLY A 207 0.41 24.30 -26.11
N GLY A 208 0.72 24.69 -27.35
CA GLY A 208 -0.24 25.18 -28.35
C GLY A 208 -0.29 26.71 -28.54
N ASP A 209 -0.98 27.17 -29.59
CA ASP A 209 -1.07 28.59 -30.00
C ASP A 209 -1.70 29.53 -28.93
N PHE A 210 -2.23 28.99 -27.84
CA PHE A 210 -2.81 29.77 -26.74
C PHE A 210 -1.84 29.95 -25.57
N VAL A 211 -0.79 29.13 -25.45
CA VAL A 211 0.33 29.39 -24.56
C VAL A 211 1.22 30.42 -25.26
N GLN A 212 1.44 31.55 -24.60
CA GLN A 212 2.16 32.70 -25.14
C GLN A 212 3.43 32.92 -24.32
N GLU A 213 3.78 34.18 -24.02
CA GLU A 213 5.11 34.48 -23.51
C GLU A 213 5.27 34.35 -21.99
N TYR A 214 6.39 33.76 -21.57
CA TYR A 214 6.80 33.56 -20.18
C TYR A 214 8.25 34.03 -19.90
N GLY A 215 8.68 33.91 -18.64
CA GLY A 215 10.06 34.12 -18.18
C GLY A 215 10.38 35.54 -17.71
N GLY A 216 11.52 35.68 -17.03
CA GLY A 216 12.02 36.94 -16.49
C GLY A 216 13.38 36.77 -15.80
N ASN A 217 13.71 37.69 -14.88
CA ASN A 217 14.97 37.61 -14.12
C ASN A 217 14.77 37.39 -12.61
N MET A 218 13.61 36.86 -12.22
CA MET A 218 13.19 36.70 -10.82
C MET A 218 13.26 35.23 -10.41
N PRO A 219 14.43 34.69 -10.02
CA PRO A 219 14.51 33.28 -9.62
C PRO A 219 13.65 32.99 -8.38
N ALA A 220 13.40 33.98 -7.53
CA ALA A 220 12.52 33.87 -6.37
C ALA A 220 11.02 34.08 -6.67
N ASP A 221 10.61 34.10 -7.95
CA ASP A 221 9.20 34.26 -8.30
C ASP A 221 8.34 33.16 -7.65
N ASP A 222 7.14 33.55 -7.22
CA ASP A 222 6.20 32.71 -6.48
C ASP A 222 4.92 32.59 -7.30
N SER A 223 4.69 31.40 -7.85
CA SER A 223 3.52 31.03 -8.63
C SER A 223 2.50 30.23 -7.82
N GLY A 224 2.69 30.09 -6.49
CA GLY A 224 1.75 29.46 -5.57
C GLY A 224 2.27 28.17 -4.90
N HIS A 225 1.34 27.41 -4.31
CA HIS A 225 1.62 26.18 -3.56
C HIS A 225 0.78 25.03 -4.11
N ILE A 226 1.44 23.92 -4.44
CA ILE A 226 0.84 22.69 -4.95
C ILE A 226 1.19 21.59 -3.97
N ARG A 227 0.20 21.10 -3.22
CA ARG A 227 0.41 20.08 -2.20
C ARG A 227 -0.69 19.03 -2.17
N TYR A 228 -0.35 17.75 -2.19
CA TYR A 228 -1.31 16.63 -2.26
C TYR A 228 -2.27 16.79 -3.44
N VAL A 229 -1.68 16.90 -4.63
CA VAL A 229 -2.39 17.10 -5.90
C VAL A 229 -2.17 15.90 -6.79
N ARG A 230 -3.25 15.41 -7.39
CA ARG A 230 -3.24 14.38 -8.44
C ARG A 230 -3.60 15.02 -9.77
N ILE A 231 -2.84 14.73 -10.81
CA ILE A 231 -3.11 15.14 -12.18
C ILE A 231 -3.15 13.86 -13.02
N ALA A 232 -4.29 13.55 -13.60
CA ALA A 232 -4.49 12.31 -14.35
C ALA A 232 -4.92 12.61 -15.79
N GLU A 233 -4.48 11.79 -16.74
CA GLU A 233 -5.03 11.69 -18.11
C GLU A 233 -4.86 12.97 -18.96
N GLY A 234 -3.90 13.84 -18.59
CA GLY A 234 -3.48 14.99 -19.38
C GLY A 234 -2.66 14.55 -20.61
N GLY A 235 -1.96 15.47 -21.27
CA GLY A 235 -1.10 15.11 -22.40
C GLY A 235 -1.64 15.51 -23.78
N LEU A 236 -2.57 16.47 -23.87
CA LEU A 236 -3.21 16.76 -25.16
C LEU A 236 -2.20 17.28 -26.20
N ILE A 237 -2.13 16.57 -27.34
CA ILE A 237 -1.33 16.99 -28.50
C ILE A 237 -1.94 18.24 -29.15
N ALA A 238 -1.31 19.41 -28.94
CA ALA A 238 -1.77 20.69 -29.48
C ALA A 238 -1.21 20.98 -30.90
N GLY A 239 -0.17 20.27 -31.33
CA GLY A 239 0.43 20.32 -32.66
C GLY A 239 1.57 19.29 -32.81
N PRO A 240 2.24 19.18 -33.96
CA PRO A 240 3.42 18.32 -34.08
C PRO A 240 4.58 18.86 -33.25
N ASN A 241 5.08 18.09 -32.28
CA ASN A 241 6.13 18.51 -31.33
C ASN A 241 5.70 19.80 -30.60
N ASN A 242 4.47 19.79 -30.11
CA ASN A 242 3.85 20.86 -29.35
C ASN A 242 2.71 20.24 -28.53
N GLU A 243 3.07 19.54 -27.48
CA GLU A 243 2.20 18.80 -26.59
C GLU A 243 2.08 19.54 -25.22
N ILE A 244 1.15 19.13 -24.37
CA ILE A 244 0.94 19.73 -23.04
C ILE A 244 1.19 18.64 -22.01
N ASN A 245 2.05 18.90 -21.03
CA ASN A 245 2.42 17.93 -20.01
C ASN A 245 1.35 17.81 -18.92
N GLY A 246 1.52 16.84 -18.03
CA GLY A 246 0.69 16.75 -16.84
C GLY A 246 0.83 18.02 -15.99
N LEU A 247 2.08 18.37 -15.70
CA LEU A 247 2.46 19.64 -15.07
C LEU A 247 3.60 20.32 -15.83
N THR A 248 3.26 21.36 -16.61
CA THR A 248 4.21 22.18 -17.35
C THR A 248 4.65 23.39 -16.51
N LEU A 249 5.95 23.55 -16.31
CA LEU A 249 6.57 24.61 -15.51
C LEU A 249 7.44 25.52 -16.39
N GLN A 250 6.86 26.64 -16.84
CA GLN A 250 7.49 27.61 -17.73
C GLN A 250 8.11 28.77 -16.94
N GLY A 251 9.42 28.75 -16.71
CA GLY A 251 10.14 29.80 -15.99
C GLY A 251 9.59 30.02 -14.57
N VAL A 252 9.24 28.95 -13.86
CA VAL A 252 8.69 29.00 -12.50
C VAL A 252 9.82 29.17 -11.47
N GLY A 253 9.64 30.08 -10.51
CA GLY A 253 10.65 30.41 -9.51
C GLY A 253 10.63 29.50 -8.28
N TYR A 254 11.74 29.44 -7.55
CA TYR A 254 11.87 28.68 -6.31
C TYR A 254 11.00 29.19 -5.15
N GLY A 255 10.34 30.34 -5.33
CA GLY A 255 9.33 30.81 -4.38
C GLY A 255 8.07 29.94 -4.38
N THR A 256 7.85 29.19 -5.47
CA THR A 256 6.74 28.24 -5.64
C THR A 256 7.04 26.94 -4.89
N GLU A 257 6.11 26.46 -4.08
CA GLU A 257 6.21 25.17 -3.37
C GLU A 257 5.47 24.08 -4.14
N ILE A 258 6.16 22.99 -4.49
CA ILE A 258 5.54 21.82 -5.13
C ILE A 258 5.95 20.59 -4.33
N GLU A 259 5.00 20.04 -3.56
CA GLU A 259 5.23 18.85 -2.75
C GLU A 259 4.08 17.83 -2.82
N TYR A 260 4.35 16.52 -2.77
CA TYR A 260 3.30 15.49 -2.84
C TYR A 260 2.39 15.67 -4.07
N VAL A 261 3.01 15.61 -5.26
CA VAL A 261 2.30 15.69 -6.53
C VAL A 261 2.31 14.33 -7.21
N GLN A 262 1.17 13.92 -7.76
CA GLN A 262 1.08 12.75 -8.60
C GLN A 262 0.71 13.16 -10.03
N VAL A 263 1.41 12.59 -11.01
CA VAL A 263 0.98 12.61 -12.41
C VAL A 263 0.77 11.17 -12.89
N HIS A 264 -0.40 10.90 -13.46
CA HIS A 264 -0.82 9.56 -13.84
C HIS A 264 -1.42 9.50 -15.25
N GLY A 265 -1.01 8.54 -16.07
CA GLY A 265 -1.63 8.33 -17.38
C GLY A 265 -1.54 9.56 -18.28
N ASN A 266 -0.49 10.38 -18.14
CA ASN A 266 -0.30 11.51 -19.04
C ASN A 266 0.18 10.99 -20.40
N GLN A 267 -0.40 11.48 -21.50
CA GLN A 267 0.05 11.06 -22.84
C GLN A 267 1.44 11.64 -23.18
N ASP A 268 1.80 12.78 -22.59
CA ASP A 268 3.09 13.44 -22.77
C ASP A 268 3.87 13.36 -21.44
N ASP A 269 4.78 14.29 -21.17
CA ASP A 269 5.58 14.23 -19.96
C ASP A 269 4.77 14.34 -18.65
N GLY A 270 5.31 13.71 -17.60
CA GLY A 270 4.77 13.82 -16.25
C GLY A 270 4.88 15.26 -15.73
N ILE A 271 6.11 15.69 -15.46
CA ILE A 271 6.46 17.06 -15.06
C ILE A 271 7.60 17.53 -15.96
N GLU A 272 7.40 18.68 -16.60
CA GLU A 272 8.42 19.27 -17.47
C GLU A 272 8.74 20.72 -17.05
N TRP A 273 10.04 21.03 -17.00
CA TRP A 273 10.53 22.38 -16.74
C TRP A 273 11.17 22.99 -17.98
N PHE A 274 10.60 24.10 -18.42
CA PHE A 274 11.20 25.00 -19.41
C PHE A 274 11.87 26.16 -18.68
N GLY A 275 13.15 25.98 -18.35
CA GLY A 275 13.90 26.92 -17.52
C GLY A 275 13.37 27.01 -16.08
N GLY A 276 13.72 28.09 -15.39
CA GLY A 276 13.26 28.37 -14.03
C GLY A 276 14.11 27.74 -12.92
N THR A 277 13.58 27.79 -11.70
CA THR A 277 14.29 27.37 -10.48
C THR A 277 13.41 26.65 -9.46
N ALA A 278 12.16 26.32 -9.79
CA ALA A 278 11.23 25.62 -8.90
C ALA A 278 11.79 24.26 -8.47
N ASN A 279 11.71 23.95 -7.17
CA ASN A 279 12.11 22.65 -6.65
C ASN A 279 10.88 21.76 -6.44
N VAL A 280 11.06 20.44 -6.46
CA VAL A 280 9.98 19.47 -6.17
C VAL A 280 10.42 18.50 -5.07
N LYS A 281 9.50 18.19 -4.14
CA LYS A 281 9.70 17.12 -3.15
C LYS A 281 8.50 16.17 -3.12
N TYR A 282 8.72 14.85 -3.16
CA TYR A 282 7.65 13.84 -3.19
C TYR A 282 6.80 13.90 -4.48
N ALA A 283 7.28 13.24 -5.54
CA ALA A 283 6.58 13.07 -6.81
C ALA A 283 6.25 11.59 -7.09
N VAL A 284 5.02 11.29 -7.49
CA VAL A 284 4.62 9.95 -7.94
C VAL A 284 4.22 10.03 -9.40
N LEU A 285 4.94 9.34 -10.27
CA LEU A 285 4.79 9.45 -11.72
C LEU A 285 4.55 8.05 -12.28
N THR A 286 3.35 7.85 -12.81
CA THR A 286 2.85 6.49 -13.05
C THR A 286 2.15 6.41 -14.39
N ASN A 287 2.51 5.44 -15.22
CA ASN A 287 1.87 5.20 -16.51
C ASN A 287 1.88 6.43 -17.45
N ASN A 288 2.83 7.36 -17.32
CA ASN A 288 3.02 8.42 -18.31
C ASN A 288 3.66 7.82 -19.57
N ASP A 289 3.15 8.22 -20.72
CA ASP A 289 3.47 7.60 -22.01
C ASP A 289 4.68 8.22 -22.71
N ASP A 290 5.13 9.39 -22.22
CA ASP A 290 6.43 9.99 -22.54
C ASP A 290 7.33 10.11 -21.29
N ASP A 291 8.12 11.18 -21.10
CA ASP A 291 9.13 11.27 -20.03
C ASP A 291 8.51 11.66 -18.67
N ASP A 292 8.89 10.99 -17.57
CA ASP A 292 8.24 11.30 -16.28
C ASP A 292 8.75 12.62 -15.68
N ILE A 293 10.07 12.84 -15.73
CA ILE A 293 10.73 14.10 -15.38
C ILE A 293 11.53 14.55 -16.60
N ASP A 294 11.15 15.69 -17.18
CA ASP A 294 11.94 16.37 -18.20
C ASP A 294 12.34 17.77 -17.72
N PHE A 295 13.60 18.17 -17.92
CA PHE A 295 13.91 19.58 -17.87
C PHE A 295 14.92 20.00 -18.92
N ASP A 296 14.74 21.24 -19.37
CA ASP A 296 15.61 21.89 -20.33
C ASP A 296 15.72 23.41 -20.13
N GLU A 297 16.19 24.10 -21.19
CA GLU A 297 16.14 25.57 -21.31
C GLU A 297 16.74 26.36 -20.13
N GLY A 298 17.77 25.79 -19.50
CA GLY A 298 18.50 26.40 -18.41
C GLY A 298 17.84 26.26 -17.04
N TYR A 299 17.01 25.25 -16.84
CA TYR A 299 16.49 24.91 -15.50
C TYR A 299 17.63 24.76 -14.48
N GLN A 300 17.42 25.32 -13.29
CA GLN A 300 18.34 25.25 -12.16
C GLN A 300 17.59 24.94 -10.86
N GLY A 301 17.46 23.67 -10.50
CA GLY A 301 16.71 23.29 -9.31
C GLY A 301 17.06 21.94 -8.68
N ASN A 302 16.22 21.54 -7.73
CA ASN A 302 16.42 20.41 -6.85
C ASN A 302 15.17 19.53 -6.80
N ILE A 303 15.34 18.20 -6.88
CA ILE A 303 14.26 17.22 -6.84
C ILE A 303 14.61 16.12 -5.83
N GLN A 304 13.73 15.87 -4.84
CA GLN A 304 13.92 14.76 -3.89
C GLN A 304 12.66 13.91 -3.70
N TYR A 305 12.82 12.59 -3.62
CA TYR A 305 11.76 11.59 -3.49
C TYR A 305 10.85 11.54 -4.71
N ALA A 306 11.24 10.76 -5.72
CA ALA A 306 10.38 10.48 -6.87
C ALA A 306 10.22 8.98 -7.11
N LEU A 307 8.99 8.48 -7.11
CA LEU A 307 8.66 7.10 -7.48
C LEU A 307 8.08 7.10 -8.89
N ILE A 308 8.80 6.47 -9.82
CA ILE A 308 8.48 6.44 -11.24
C ILE A 308 8.18 5.00 -11.66
N ILE A 309 7.00 4.76 -12.22
CA ILE A 309 6.56 3.44 -12.69
C ILE A 309 5.95 3.57 -14.08
N LYS A 310 6.67 3.10 -15.10
CA LYS A 310 6.17 3.04 -16.48
C LYS A 310 5.06 2.01 -16.65
N ASN A 311 4.34 2.07 -17.77
CA ASN A 311 3.25 1.15 -18.09
C ASN A 311 3.72 -0.32 -18.02
N GLN A 312 3.20 -1.04 -17.01
CA GLN A 312 3.51 -2.45 -16.74
C GLN A 312 2.59 -3.41 -17.52
N THR A 313 1.68 -2.91 -18.34
CA THR A 313 0.73 -3.75 -19.09
C THR A 313 1.48 -4.60 -20.11
N PRO A 314 1.29 -5.94 -20.11
CA PRO A 314 1.95 -6.82 -21.07
C PRO A 314 1.75 -6.39 -22.51
N ASP A 315 2.84 -6.39 -23.29
CA ASP A 315 2.87 -6.01 -24.71
C ASP A 315 2.44 -4.55 -24.99
N ALA A 316 2.40 -3.68 -23.97
CA ALA A 316 2.13 -2.26 -24.17
C ALA A 316 3.16 -1.63 -25.12
N THR A 317 2.70 -0.64 -25.88
CA THR A 317 3.55 0.18 -26.76
C THR A 317 3.20 1.64 -26.55
N PRO A 318 4.16 2.57 -26.65
CA PRO A 318 3.88 3.99 -26.51
C PRO A 318 2.88 4.46 -27.57
N VAL A 319 2.11 5.48 -27.24
CA VAL A 319 1.22 6.16 -28.15
C VAL A 319 2.03 7.01 -29.12
N GLY A 320 1.77 6.85 -30.41
CA GLY A 320 2.37 7.71 -31.43
C GLY A 320 3.89 7.53 -31.57
N SER A 321 4.64 8.58 -31.26
CA SER A 321 6.11 8.65 -31.38
C SER A 321 6.80 8.93 -30.05
N ASN A 322 6.06 8.86 -28.94
CA ASN A 322 6.56 9.09 -27.59
C ASN A 322 7.65 8.07 -27.24
N ASP A 323 8.57 8.47 -26.38
CA ASP A 323 9.78 7.72 -26.08
C ASP A 323 10.03 7.56 -24.57
N PRO A 324 9.13 6.83 -23.86
CA PRO A 324 8.97 6.91 -22.42
C PRO A 324 10.21 6.50 -21.62
N ARG A 325 10.91 7.47 -21.06
CA ARG A 325 11.99 7.31 -20.06
C ARG A 325 11.55 7.82 -18.71
N GLY A 326 12.23 7.37 -17.66
CA GLY A 326 11.96 7.90 -16.32
C GLY A 326 12.45 9.33 -16.15
N ILE A 327 13.62 9.66 -16.71
CA ILE A 327 14.18 11.01 -16.65
C ILE A 327 14.78 11.37 -18.01
N GLU A 328 14.40 12.51 -18.58
CA GLU A 328 15.15 13.20 -19.62
C GLU A 328 15.73 14.51 -19.07
N LEU A 329 17.06 14.67 -19.18
CA LEU A 329 17.73 15.92 -18.87
C LEU A 329 18.36 16.44 -20.16
N ASN A 330 17.77 17.49 -20.71
CA ASN A 330 18.11 17.96 -22.04
C ASN A 330 18.67 19.38 -22.01
N SER A 331 19.86 19.56 -22.57
CA SER A 331 20.42 20.90 -22.78
C SER A 331 20.57 21.26 -24.26
N SER A 332 20.08 20.41 -25.17
CA SER A 332 20.27 20.43 -26.63
C SER A 332 21.65 19.98 -27.11
N ASP A 333 21.69 19.17 -28.17
CA ASP A 333 22.93 18.62 -28.73
C ASP A 333 23.64 19.63 -29.66
N GLU A 334 22.89 20.23 -30.61
CA GLU A 334 23.44 21.18 -31.59
C GLU A 334 23.56 22.58 -30.99
N ASP A 335 22.65 22.98 -30.11
CA ASP A 335 22.57 24.34 -29.58
C ASP A 335 22.52 24.29 -28.04
N TYR A 336 23.55 23.71 -27.45
CA TYR A 336 23.57 23.44 -26.01
C TYR A 336 23.38 24.69 -25.12
N THR A 337 22.74 24.49 -23.97
CA THR A 337 22.40 25.51 -22.96
C THR A 337 23.15 25.22 -21.66
N PRO A 338 24.37 25.76 -21.47
CA PRO A 338 25.27 25.35 -20.39
C PRO A 338 24.73 25.60 -18.97
N GLU A 339 23.70 26.44 -18.84
CA GLU A 339 23.08 26.74 -17.57
C GLU A 339 22.12 25.67 -17.06
N THR A 340 21.69 24.71 -17.89
CA THR A 340 20.83 23.60 -17.48
C THR A 340 21.57 22.71 -16.47
N ALA A 341 21.12 22.72 -15.22
CA ALA A 341 21.73 21.97 -14.15
C ALA A 341 20.75 21.57 -13.04
N GLY A 342 20.93 20.39 -12.45
CA GLY A 342 20.06 19.91 -11.38
C GLY A 342 20.75 19.01 -10.36
N VAL A 343 20.20 18.97 -9.15
CA VAL A 343 20.52 17.94 -8.15
C VAL A 343 19.27 17.12 -7.89
N ILE A 344 19.38 15.81 -8.03
CA ILE A 344 18.27 14.86 -7.90
C ILE A 344 18.64 13.82 -6.84
N ALA A 345 17.74 13.48 -5.94
CA ALA A 345 18.01 12.48 -4.92
C ALA A 345 16.80 11.60 -4.59
N ASN A 346 17.06 10.37 -4.14
CA ASN A 346 16.03 9.44 -3.69
C ASN A 346 14.97 9.18 -4.78
N VAL A 347 15.42 8.71 -5.95
CA VAL A 347 14.54 8.37 -7.06
C VAL A 347 14.56 6.86 -7.30
N THR A 348 13.38 6.25 -7.45
CA THR A 348 13.23 4.86 -7.92
C THR A 348 12.53 4.90 -9.26
N ILE A 349 13.19 4.39 -10.30
CA ILE A 349 12.63 4.28 -11.66
C ILE A 349 12.39 2.80 -11.99
N ILE A 350 11.15 2.46 -12.34
CA ILE A 350 10.72 1.13 -12.74
C ILE A 350 10.20 1.21 -14.18
N GLY A 351 10.98 0.68 -15.11
CA GLY A 351 10.61 0.55 -16.53
C GLY A 351 9.50 -0.48 -16.74
N GLY A 352 8.93 -0.49 -17.94
CA GLY A 352 7.78 -1.33 -18.29
C GLY A 352 7.73 -1.62 -19.78
N ASP A 353 6.73 -2.38 -20.20
CA ASP A 353 6.65 -2.94 -21.55
C ASP A 353 6.58 -1.87 -22.64
N ALA A 354 5.89 -0.75 -22.40
CA ALA A 354 5.84 0.36 -23.35
C ALA A 354 7.25 0.89 -23.66
N ALA A 355 8.03 1.22 -22.63
CA ALA A 355 9.40 1.70 -22.78
C ALA A 355 10.32 0.66 -23.46
N ASN A 356 10.20 -0.61 -23.05
CA ASN A 356 11.02 -1.68 -23.62
C ASN A 356 10.67 -1.99 -25.08
N SER A 357 9.40 -1.86 -25.47
CA SER A 357 8.96 -2.05 -26.85
C SER A 357 9.55 -1.00 -27.81
N ALA A 358 9.79 0.23 -27.31
CA ALA A 358 10.46 1.30 -28.03
C ALA A 358 11.99 1.23 -27.95
N GLY A 359 12.53 0.41 -27.04
CA GLY A 359 13.97 0.29 -26.80
C GLY A 359 14.55 1.49 -26.05
N GLU A 360 13.73 2.10 -25.19
CA GLU A 360 14.08 3.30 -24.43
C GLU A 360 14.87 2.99 -23.16
N PHE A 361 15.24 4.05 -22.45
CA PHE A 361 16.24 4.04 -21.37
C PHE A 361 15.60 4.46 -20.06
N GLY A 362 16.20 4.05 -18.94
CA GLY A 362 15.77 4.58 -17.64
C GLY A 362 15.97 6.09 -17.54
N MET A 363 17.13 6.57 -18.00
CA MET A 363 17.44 7.99 -18.07
C MET A 363 18.12 8.35 -19.39
N ARG A 364 17.81 9.53 -19.93
CA ARG A 364 18.52 10.15 -21.05
C ARG A 364 19.08 11.49 -20.62
N LEU A 365 20.41 11.60 -20.61
CA LEU A 365 21.14 12.75 -20.08
C LEU A 365 22.00 13.32 -21.20
N ARG A 366 21.66 14.51 -21.72
CA ARG A 366 22.24 14.99 -22.99
C ARG A 366 22.53 16.49 -23.07
N GLY A 367 23.29 16.86 -24.09
CA GLY A 367 23.51 18.25 -24.44
C GLY A 367 24.43 19.01 -23.49
N SER A 368 25.38 18.34 -22.83
CA SER A 368 26.24 18.98 -21.81
C SER A 368 25.51 19.44 -20.54
N VAL A 369 24.34 18.84 -20.24
CA VAL A 369 23.65 19.07 -18.97
C VAL A 369 24.53 18.68 -17.78
N THR A 370 24.49 19.47 -16.71
CA THR A 370 25.23 19.18 -15.47
C THR A 370 24.29 18.67 -14.39
N ALA A 371 24.44 17.41 -13.98
CA ALA A 371 23.58 16.86 -12.93
C ALA A 371 24.34 16.04 -11.89
N ALA A 372 23.87 16.11 -10.65
CA ALA A 372 24.26 15.19 -9.58
C ALA A 372 23.03 14.38 -9.13
N ILE A 373 23.12 13.06 -9.25
CA ILE A 373 22.06 12.12 -8.90
C ILE A 373 22.53 11.27 -7.73
N HIS A 374 21.78 11.31 -6.63
CA HIS A 374 22.13 10.69 -5.36
C HIS A 374 21.09 9.65 -4.94
N ASN A 375 21.52 8.58 -4.28
CA ASN A 375 20.63 7.62 -3.61
C ASN A 375 19.47 7.16 -4.50
N SER A 376 19.76 6.84 -5.76
CA SER A 376 18.72 6.57 -6.75
C SER A 376 18.93 5.23 -7.45
N ALA A 377 17.87 4.65 -7.99
CA ALA A 377 17.92 3.36 -8.62
C ALA A 377 17.05 3.28 -9.86
N VAL A 378 17.47 2.44 -10.80
CA VAL A 378 16.76 2.19 -12.06
C VAL A 378 16.68 0.70 -12.31
N THR A 379 15.48 0.20 -12.57
CA THR A 379 15.20 -1.19 -12.96
C THR A 379 14.15 -1.25 -14.08
N GLY A 380 13.96 -2.42 -14.68
CA GLY A 380 12.86 -2.68 -15.62
C GLY A 380 13.10 -2.18 -17.06
N TYR A 381 14.31 -1.75 -17.39
CA TYR A 381 14.70 -1.35 -18.76
C TYR A 381 15.63 -2.38 -19.39
N ASP A 382 15.33 -2.81 -20.63
CA ASP A 382 16.09 -3.84 -21.34
C ASP A 382 17.41 -3.32 -21.93
N VAL A 383 17.50 -2.03 -22.21
CA VAL A 383 18.64 -1.47 -22.94
C VAL A 383 19.71 -0.92 -22.01
N THR A 384 19.33 0.04 -21.14
CA THR A 384 20.27 0.68 -20.22
C THR A 384 19.56 1.44 -19.11
N CYS A 385 20.21 1.54 -17.95
CA CYS A 385 19.74 2.42 -16.88
C CYS A 385 19.93 3.90 -17.24
N ALA A 386 21.01 4.25 -17.95
CA ALA A 386 21.25 5.62 -18.37
C ALA A 386 22.01 5.70 -19.69
N ARG A 387 21.52 6.56 -20.58
CA ARG A 387 22.25 6.96 -21.78
C ARG A 387 22.75 8.39 -21.59
N ILE A 388 24.07 8.58 -21.74
CA ILE A 388 24.73 9.87 -21.57
C ILE A 388 25.33 10.30 -22.91
N ASP A 389 24.83 11.38 -23.50
CA ASP A 389 25.33 11.92 -24.77
C ASP A 389 25.99 13.29 -24.56
N ASP A 390 27.25 13.43 -24.96
CA ASP A 390 27.95 14.72 -25.02
C ASP A 390 27.39 15.60 -26.15
N SER A 391 27.43 16.94 -25.98
CA SER A 391 26.93 17.86 -27.01
C SER A 391 27.86 17.93 -28.24
N ASP A 392 27.24 18.11 -29.40
CA ASP A 392 27.89 18.15 -30.71
C ASP A 392 27.52 19.44 -31.45
N HIS A 393 28.01 20.56 -30.91
CA HIS A 393 27.64 21.91 -31.33
C HIS A 393 28.09 22.29 -32.76
N ASP A 394 28.94 21.49 -33.42
CA ASP A 394 29.41 21.79 -34.79
C ASP A 394 29.21 20.64 -35.79
N SER A 395 28.55 19.55 -35.38
CA SER A 395 28.27 18.35 -36.18
C SER A 395 29.50 17.80 -36.91
N ASN A 396 30.68 18.00 -36.33
CA ASN A 396 31.96 17.67 -36.93
C ASN A 396 32.67 16.65 -36.05
N ASP A 397 32.67 15.39 -36.50
CA ASP A 397 33.32 14.25 -35.83
C ASP A 397 34.82 14.47 -35.48
N ALA A 398 35.47 15.49 -36.04
CA ALA A 398 36.86 15.85 -35.73
C ALA A 398 37.02 16.83 -34.55
N THR A 399 35.95 17.50 -34.12
CA THR A 399 35.92 18.38 -32.94
C THR A 399 35.60 17.54 -31.71
N ALA A 400 36.25 17.83 -30.59
CA ALA A 400 35.91 17.17 -29.33
C ALA A 400 34.53 17.66 -28.89
N LYS A 401 33.64 16.72 -28.59
CA LYS A 401 32.35 16.99 -27.99
C LYS A 401 32.53 17.61 -26.61
N ILE A 402 31.53 18.36 -26.15
CA ILE A 402 31.56 18.93 -24.81
C ILE A 402 30.90 17.92 -23.88
N ASP A 403 31.66 17.48 -22.89
CA ASP A 403 31.24 16.48 -21.93
C ASP A 403 29.88 16.82 -21.30
N THR A 404 29.06 15.80 -21.04
CA THR A 404 27.86 15.85 -20.21
C THR A 404 28.22 15.42 -18.78
N PRO A 405 28.53 16.35 -17.86
CA PRO A 405 29.05 16.02 -16.54
C PRO A 405 27.95 15.50 -15.59
N ILE A 406 27.84 14.18 -15.53
CA ILE A 406 26.93 13.48 -14.62
C ILE A 406 27.70 12.90 -13.43
N THR A 407 27.33 13.29 -12.22
CA THR A 407 27.79 12.65 -10.99
C THR A 407 26.71 11.69 -10.50
N LEU A 408 27.07 10.42 -10.29
CA LEU A 408 26.22 9.45 -9.62
C LEU A 408 26.83 9.10 -8.27
N ASN A 409 26.01 9.11 -7.22
CA ASN A 409 26.41 8.75 -5.86
C ASN A 409 25.38 7.82 -5.23
N ASN A 410 25.79 6.61 -4.86
CA ASN A 410 24.89 5.54 -4.36
C ASN A 410 23.78 5.24 -5.39
N PHE A 411 24.20 4.78 -6.57
CA PHE A 411 23.29 4.51 -7.68
C PHE A 411 23.23 3.01 -7.96
N ILE A 412 22.02 2.43 -7.97
CA ILE A 412 21.82 1.01 -8.27
C ILE A 412 21.16 0.88 -9.64
N CYS A 413 21.73 0.03 -10.48
CA CYS A 413 21.24 -0.26 -11.82
C CYS A 413 20.91 -1.74 -11.97
N ASP A 414 19.70 -2.01 -12.41
CA ASP A 414 19.21 -3.34 -12.77
C ASP A 414 18.72 -3.33 -14.21
N THR A 415 19.49 -3.94 -15.11
CA THR A 415 19.14 -4.00 -16.52
C THR A 415 19.69 -5.28 -17.14
N SER A 416 18.98 -5.82 -18.12
CA SER A 416 19.47 -6.93 -18.95
C SER A 416 20.56 -6.47 -19.95
N GLY A 417 20.66 -5.16 -20.18
CA GLY A 417 21.62 -4.52 -21.08
C GLY A 417 22.92 -4.10 -20.38
N VAL A 418 23.27 -2.82 -20.50
CA VAL A 418 24.47 -2.24 -19.86
C VAL A 418 24.06 -1.04 -19.00
N ALA A 419 24.72 -0.81 -17.86
CA ALA A 419 24.36 0.31 -16.99
C ALA A 419 24.42 1.68 -17.69
N PHE A 420 25.42 1.88 -18.56
CA PHE A 420 25.61 3.12 -19.30
C PHE A 420 25.81 2.88 -20.79
N ASN A 421 25.09 3.64 -21.60
CA ASN A 421 25.32 3.75 -23.03
C ASN A 421 25.95 5.09 -23.39
N LYS A 422 26.78 5.07 -24.46
CA LYS A 422 27.53 6.18 -25.05
C LYS A 422 28.70 6.64 -24.20
N GLU A 423 28.45 7.43 -23.16
CA GLU A 423 29.48 7.93 -22.25
C GLU A 423 29.27 7.39 -20.82
N LEU A 424 30.29 7.54 -19.98
CA LEU A 424 30.24 7.16 -18.57
C LEU A 424 29.98 8.41 -17.70
N PRO A 425 29.38 8.24 -16.51
CA PRO A 425 29.38 9.30 -15.51
C PRO A 425 30.82 9.65 -15.10
N ILE A 426 30.99 10.81 -14.45
CA ILE A 426 32.29 11.32 -13.98
C ILE A 426 33.06 10.27 -13.15
N SER A 427 32.34 9.49 -12.35
CA SER A 427 32.85 8.31 -11.66
C SER A 427 31.77 7.23 -11.59
N THR A 428 32.21 5.98 -11.63
CA THR A 428 31.36 4.79 -11.42
C THR A 428 31.63 4.12 -10.06
N ASP A 429 32.42 4.74 -9.17
CA ASP A 429 32.88 4.10 -7.92
C ASP A 429 31.74 3.69 -6.97
N THR A 430 30.59 4.36 -7.07
CA THR A 430 29.40 4.12 -6.23
C THR A 430 28.19 3.65 -7.05
N VAL A 431 28.45 3.23 -8.29
CA VAL A 431 27.45 2.56 -9.13
C VAL A 431 27.50 1.07 -8.85
N ILE A 432 26.36 0.48 -8.57
CA ILE A 432 26.20 -0.96 -8.32
C ILE A 432 25.26 -1.53 -9.39
N GLU A 433 25.74 -2.53 -10.12
CA GLU A 433 24.93 -3.28 -11.08
C GLU A 433 24.46 -4.58 -10.42
N GLU A 434 23.17 -4.67 -10.10
CA GLU A 434 22.55 -5.86 -9.48
C GLU A 434 21.04 -5.90 -9.74
N GLY A 435 20.42 -7.05 -9.51
CA GLY A 435 18.96 -7.16 -9.52
C GLY A 435 18.33 -6.41 -8.35
N ILE A 436 17.33 -5.56 -8.60
CA ILE A 436 16.65 -4.79 -7.56
C ILE A 436 15.43 -5.56 -7.06
N SER A 437 15.27 -5.66 -5.75
CA SER A 437 14.11 -6.23 -5.08
C SER A 437 13.38 -5.17 -4.28
N PHE A 438 12.06 -5.25 -4.29
CA PHE A 438 11.18 -4.34 -3.57
C PHE A 438 10.40 -5.05 -2.47
N ASP A 439 10.08 -4.32 -1.40
CA ASP A 439 8.99 -4.69 -0.51
C ASP A 439 7.62 -4.24 -1.08
N SER A 440 6.54 -4.40 -0.29
CA SER A 440 5.20 -3.95 -0.69
C SER A 440 5.02 -2.44 -0.75
N ASN A 441 5.97 -1.66 -0.23
CA ASN A 441 5.96 -0.20 -0.23
C ASN A 441 6.78 0.38 -1.41
N TYR A 442 7.33 -0.48 -2.28
CA TYR A 442 8.32 -0.12 -3.31
C TYR A 442 9.63 0.45 -2.73
N ALA A 443 9.95 0.12 -1.47
CA ALA A 443 11.28 0.37 -0.93
C ALA A 443 12.25 -0.70 -1.41
N ILE A 444 13.49 -0.31 -1.70
CA ILE A 444 14.51 -1.24 -2.18
C ILE A 444 15.09 -1.98 -0.98
N VAL A 445 14.98 -3.32 -0.99
CA VAL A 445 15.38 -4.17 0.14
C VAL A 445 16.77 -4.81 -0.04
N ASN A 446 17.46 -4.51 -1.15
CA ASN A 446 18.83 -4.95 -1.36
C ASN A 446 19.74 -4.43 -0.22
N ALA A 447 20.66 -5.27 0.24
CA ALA A 447 21.60 -4.88 1.29
C ALA A 447 22.49 -3.70 0.88
N SER A 448 22.82 -3.59 -0.40
CA SER A 448 23.54 -2.47 -1.03
C SER A 448 22.78 -1.15 -1.04
N ALA A 449 21.45 -1.20 -0.95
CA ALA A 449 20.60 -0.03 -0.85
C ALA A 449 20.57 0.55 0.57
N SER A 450 21.06 -0.18 1.57
CA SER A 450 21.27 0.32 2.92
C SER A 450 22.68 0.91 3.05
N LEU A 451 22.77 2.20 3.36
CA LEU A 451 24.01 2.94 3.47
C LEU A 451 24.46 2.99 4.93
N ASP A 452 25.77 2.92 5.18
CA ASP A 452 26.34 2.95 6.54
C ASP A 452 26.07 4.27 7.29
N SER A 453 25.76 5.34 6.55
CA SER A 453 25.45 6.65 7.09
C SER A 453 24.63 7.47 6.11
N ALA A 454 23.84 8.40 6.64
CA ALA A 454 23.10 9.36 5.86
C ALA A 454 24.02 10.15 4.91
N THR A 455 23.59 10.30 3.65
CA THR A 455 24.37 10.99 2.62
C THR A 455 24.10 12.48 2.68
N ALA A 456 25.15 13.27 2.92
CA ALA A 456 25.07 14.72 2.81
C ALA A 456 25.06 15.14 1.34
N ILE A 457 24.00 15.82 0.91
CA ILE A 457 23.76 16.24 -0.47
C ILE A 457 23.80 17.76 -0.55
N ALA A 458 24.65 18.31 -1.40
CA ALA A 458 24.70 19.75 -1.65
C ALA A 458 23.66 20.09 -2.72
N ALA A 459 22.72 20.97 -2.38
CA ALA A 459 21.73 21.46 -3.34
C ALA A 459 22.37 22.29 -4.46
N GLN A 460 21.73 22.27 -5.63
CA GLN A 460 21.97 23.23 -6.70
C GLN A 460 21.73 24.64 -6.16
N ASP A 461 22.72 25.52 -6.32
CA ASP A 461 22.61 26.93 -5.89
C ASP A 461 21.74 27.71 -6.87
N ASN A 462 20.43 27.60 -6.68
CA ASN A 462 19.42 28.37 -7.39
C ASN A 462 18.92 29.58 -6.59
N GLY A 463 19.54 29.86 -5.44
CA GLY A 463 19.13 30.93 -4.51
C GLY A 463 18.03 30.55 -3.52
N SER A 464 17.49 29.33 -3.60
CA SER A 464 16.50 28.83 -2.63
C SER A 464 17.15 28.42 -1.29
N SER A 465 16.32 28.18 -0.28
CA SER A 465 16.73 27.56 0.97
C SER A 465 16.44 26.06 0.99
N PHE A 466 16.35 25.40 -0.17
CA PHE A 466 16.08 23.97 -0.27
C PHE A 466 17.18 23.17 0.44
N ILE A 467 16.77 22.19 1.23
CA ILE A 467 17.67 21.28 1.95
C ILE A 467 17.19 19.87 1.63
N PHE A 468 18.08 19.06 1.07
CA PHE A 468 17.86 17.63 0.93
C PHE A 468 17.81 16.98 2.31
N ASP A 469 16.84 16.11 2.52
CA ASP A 469 16.87 15.18 3.64
C ASP A 469 18.08 14.25 3.44
N GLU A 470 18.92 14.14 4.47
CA GLU A 470 20.05 13.22 4.42
C GLU A 470 19.53 11.80 4.72
N THR A 471 19.50 10.93 3.71
CA THR A 471 19.04 9.54 3.85
C THR A 471 20.19 8.55 3.85
N ASP A 472 20.02 7.45 4.59
CA ASP A 472 20.90 6.29 4.64
C ASP A 472 20.35 5.10 3.82
N PHE A 473 19.49 5.38 2.84
CA PHE A 473 18.99 4.40 1.89
C PHE A 473 19.03 4.93 0.45
N VAL A 474 19.06 3.99 -0.51
CA VAL A 474 18.91 4.21 -1.97
C VAL A 474 17.47 3.96 -2.38
N GLY A 475 16.93 4.83 -3.25
CA GLY A 475 15.57 4.78 -3.76
C GLY A 475 14.65 5.84 -3.14
N ALA A 476 13.41 5.85 -3.61
CA ALA A 476 12.40 6.85 -3.26
C ALA A 476 11.70 6.59 -1.92
N VAL A 477 11.66 5.36 -1.45
CA VAL A 477 10.89 4.96 -0.26
C VAL A 477 11.85 4.40 0.79
N ASP A 478 11.70 4.88 2.02
CA ASP A 478 12.49 4.43 3.16
C ASP A 478 12.12 2.99 3.54
N PRO A 479 13.05 2.03 3.48
CA PRO A 479 12.77 0.62 3.80
C PRO A 479 12.51 0.37 5.29
N SER A 480 12.78 1.34 6.17
CA SER A 480 12.50 1.24 7.60
C SER A 480 11.07 1.66 7.96
N GLU A 481 10.37 2.34 7.05
CA GLU A 481 9.03 2.86 7.28
C GLU A 481 7.96 1.81 6.95
N SER A 482 7.03 1.61 7.91
CA SER A 482 5.93 0.65 7.75
C SER A 482 4.87 1.09 6.74
N VAL A 483 4.81 2.39 6.43
CA VAL A 483 3.86 2.99 5.50
C VAL A 483 4.63 3.90 4.56
N ALA A 484 4.51 3.67 3.25
CA ALA A 484 5.14 4.52 2.26
C ALA A 484 4.55 5.95 2.28
N TRP A 485 5.38 6.97 2.04
CA TRP A 485 4.94 8.38 1.97
C TRP A 485 3.93 8.65 0.84
N TRP A 486 3.87 7.79 -0.18
CA TRP A 486 2.89 7.87 -1.27
C TRP A 486 1.52 7.26 -0.89
N SER A 487 1.46 6.51 0.21
CA SER A 487 0.25 5.78 0.61
C SER A 487 -0.88 6.72 1.06
N GLY A 488 -2.12 6.34 0.76
CA GLY A 488 -3.33 7.01 1.21
C GLY A 488 -3.78 8.21 0.37
N TRP A 489 -2.89 8.78 -0.45
CA TRP A 489 -3.20 9.98 -1.25
C TRP A 489 -2.93 9.83 -2.74
N THR A 490 -2.33 8.76 -3.23
CA THR A 490 -2.26 8.49 -4.68
C THR A 490 -3.56 7.91 -5.23
N ILE A 491 -3.72 7.92 -6.55
CA ILE A 491 -4.83 7.25 -7.26
C ILE A 491 -4.81 5.76 -6.90
N PRO A 492 -5.93 5.17 -6.43
CA PRO A 492 -5.98 3.76 -6.08
C PRO A 492 -5.58 2.86 -7.26
N GLY A 493 -4.64 1.94 -7.04
CA GLY A 493 -4.16 1.00 -8.06
C GLY A 493 -3.05 1.54 -8.98
N SER A 494 -2.79 2.85 -9.01
CA SER A 494 -1.77 3.42 -9.91
C SER A 494 -0.33 3.12 -9.47
N VAL A 495 -0.11 2.82 -8.19
CA VAL A 495 1.17 2.40 -7.59
C VAL A 495 1.05 0.92 -7.22
N ALA A 496 0.87 0.07 -8.23
CA ALA A 496 0.82 -1.37 -8.08
C ALA A 496 1.32 -2.07 -9.36
N ALA A 497 2.05 -3.17 -9.19
CA ALA A 497 2.13 -4.19 -10.20
C ALA A 497 0.79 -4.93 -10.11
N GLU A 498 -0.01 -4.89 -11.17
CA GLU A 498 -1.16 -5.79 -11.32
C GLU A 498 -0.61 -7.22 -11.43
N GLU A 499 -0.39 -7.86 -10.28
CA GLU A 499 -0.09 -9.28 -10.25
C GLU A 499 -1.31 -10.02 -10.77
N THR A 500 -1.16 -10.67 -11.91
CA THR A 500 -2.23 -11.49 -12.48
C THR A 500 -2.16 -12.89 -11.88
N ALA A 501 -3.31 -13.48 -11.56
CA ALA A 501 -3.35 -14.85 -11.10
C ALA A 501 -2.88 -15.79 -12.22
N THR A 502 -1.89 -16.62 -11.91
CA THR A 502 -1.33 -17.59 -12.86
C THR A 502 -2.03 -18.94 -12.72
N GLU A 503 -2.32 -19.59 -13.85
CA GLU A 503 -2.78 -20.99 -13.86
C GLU A 503 -1.57 -21.93 -13.77
N THR A 504 -1.70 -22.99 -12.97
CA THR A 504 -0.69 -24.04 -12.78
C THR A 504 -1.35 -25.43 -12.86
N SER A 505 -0.60 -26.49 -12.56
CA SER A 505 -1.16 -27.84 -12.43
C SER A 505 -2.14 -27.98 -11.26
N PHE A 506 -1.98 -27.16 -10.22
CA PHE A 506 -2.76 -27.16 -8.99
C PHE A 506 -3.72 -25.98 -8.89
N ALA A 507 -3.52 -24.88 -9.62
CA ALA A 507 -4.37 -23.70 -9.63
C ALA A 507 -5.05 -23.52 -11.00
N SER A 508 -6.39 -23.52 -11.01
CA SER A 508 -7.20 -23.30 -12.22
C SER A 508 -8.10 -22.09 -12.06
N CYS A 509 -8.15 -21.21 -13.06
CA CYS A 509 -8.86 -19.94 -12.95
C CYS A 509 -10.03 -19.87 -13.94
N ASN A 510 -11.06 -19.08 -13.61
CA ASN A 510 -12.11 -18.76 -14.56
C ASN A 510 -11.56 -17.91 -15.72
N ALA A 511 -12.35 -17.74 -16.78
CA ALA A 511 -11.89 -17.02 -17.98
C ALA A 511 -11.49 -15.55 -17.74
N SER A 512 -11.92 -14.94 -16.64
CA SER A 512 -11.59 -13.57 -16.24
C SER A 512 -10.50 -13.51 -15.17
N ALA A 513 -9.91 -14.64 -14.76
CA ALA A 513 -8.95 -14.73 -13.67
C ALA A 513 -9.41 -14.10 -12.34
N THR A 514 -10.72 -13.98 -12.12
CA THR A 514 -11.29 -13.38 -10.89
C THR A 514 -11.65 -14.42 -9.82
N VAL A 515 -11.66 -15.69 -10.18
CA VAL A 515 -11.84 -16.82 -9.26
C VAL A 515 -10.86 -17.91 -9.67
N CYS A 516 -10.02 -18.34 -8.74
CA CYS A 516 -9.07 -19.44 -8.94
C CYS A 516 -9.31 -20.53 -7.90
N THR A 517 -9.31 -21.79 -8.33
CA THR A 517 -9.47 -22.97 -7.47
C THR A 517 -8.15 -23.72 -7.40
N LEU A 518 -7.65 -23.90 -6.19
CA LEU A 518 -6.48 -24.72 -5.88
C LEU A 518 -6.91 -26.12 -5.45
N SER A 519 -6.19 -27.13 -5.92
CA SER A 519 -6.41 -28.54 -5.56
C SER A 519 -5.09 -29.32 -5.60
N GLY A 520 -4.94 -30.31 -4.73
CA GLY A 520 -3.75 -31.18 -4.70
C GLY A 520 -2.50 -30.50 -4.15
N THR A 521 -1.35 -30.74 -4.75
CA THR A 521 -0.06 -30.27 -4.23
C THR A 521 0.40 -29.00 -4.96
N VAL A 522 0.65 -27.94 -4.20
CA VAL A 522 1.43 -26.77 -4.64
C VAL A 522 2.90 -27.19 -4.64
N ASP A 523 3.44 -27.46 -5.82
CA ASP A 523 4.79 -28.00 -6.04
C ASP A 523 5.79 -26.99 -6.62
N GLU A 524 5.38 -25.73 -6.75
CA GLU A 524 6.21 -24.57 -7.05
C GLU A 524 5.72 -23.36 -6.25
N ASP A 525 6.57 -22.33 -6.11
CA ASP A 525 6.18 -21.09 -5.44
C ASP A 525 4.94 -20.49 -6.14
N TYR A 526 3.96 -20.08 -5.35
CA TYR A 526 2.70 -19.55 -5.86
C TYR A 526 2.24 -18.35 -5.05
N THR A 527 1.71 -17.35 -5.75
CA THR A 527 1.18 -16.14 -5.14
C THR A 527 -0.32 -16.03 -5.40
N MET A 528 -1.10 -15.95 -4.32
CA MET A 528 -2.49 -15.53 -4.37
C MET A 528 -2.56 -14.00 -4.38
N VAL A 529 -3.05 -13.44 -5.49
CA VAL A 529 -3.02 -12.00 -5.77
C VAL A 529 -4.31 -11.31 -5.31
N ALA A 530 -4.23 -10.03 -4.96
CA ALA A 530 -5.39 -9.27 -4.54
C ALA A 530 -6.45 -9.15 -5.67
N GLY A 531 -7.72 -9.01 -5.31
CA GLY A 531 -8.82 -8.90 -6.29
C GLY A 531 -9.32 -10.23 -6.88
N VAL A 532 -8.68 -11.34 -6.53
CA VAL A 532 -9.08 -12.71 -6.95
C VAL A 532 -9.63 -13.49 -5.76
N GLU A 533 -10.76 -14.17 -5.96
CA GLU A 533 -11.29 -15.13 -5.00
C GLU A 533 -10.57 -16.47 -5.16
N TYR A 534 -9.88 -16.93 -4.12
CA TYR A 534 -9.22 -18.24 -4.14
C TYR A 534 -10.06 -19.28 -3.44
N ARG A 535 -10.13 -20.50 -3.99
CA ARG A 535 -10.92 -21.62 -3.45
C ARG A 535 -10.07 -22.85 -3.22
N LEU A 536 -10.14 -23.46 -2.04
CA LEU A 536 -9.50 -24.74 -1.73
C LEU A 536 -10.46 -25.89 -1.99
N ASP A 537 -10.13 -26.76 -2.96
CA ASP A 537 -10.89 -27.97 -3.34
C ASP A 537 -10.16 -29.22 -2.83
N GLY A 538 -10.73 -29.83 -1.80
CA GLY A 538 -10.08 -30.88 -1.02
C GLY A 538 -8.86 -30.41 -0.24
N VAL A 539 -7.99 -31.34 0.11
CA VAL A 539 -6.71 -31.03 0.78
C VAL A 539 -5.76 -30.38 -0.22
N VAL A 540 -5.41 -29.12 0.02
CA VAL A 540 -4.37 -28.38 -0.70
C VAL A 540 -3.08 -28.45 0.13
N THR A 541 -2.10 -29.19 -0.39
CA THR A 541 -0.82 -29.41 0.29
C THR A 541 0.26 -28.50 -0.30
N VAL A 542 0.88 -27.65 0.53
CA VAL A 542 2.01 -26.81 0.13
C VAL A 542 3.32 -27.55 0.39
N GLY A 543 4.00 -27.90 -0.71
CA GLY A 543 5.16 -28.79 -0.73
C GLY A 543 4.83 -30.25 -0.44
N ALA A 544 5.88 -31.03 -0.13
CA ALA A 544 5.79 -32.48 0.05
C ALA A 544 6.68 -32.99 1.21
N GLY A 545 6.84 -32.18 2.27
CA GLY A 545 7.68 -32.50 3.42
C GLY A 545 7.03 -33.35 4.51
N ASN A 546 5.76 -33.72 4.35
CA ASN A 546 5.00 -34.56 5.27
C ASN A 546 5.24 -36.06 5.00
N VAL A 547 6.52 -36.46 4.98
CA VAL A 547 6.96 -37.82 4.67
C VAL A 547 7.96 -38.32 5.72
N GLU A 548 8.10 -39.64 5.86
CA GLU A 548 9.15 -40.25 6.68
C GLU A 548 10.55 -39.83 6.20
N ILE A 549 11.34 -39.24 7.12
CA ILE A 549 12.75 -38.90 6.92
C ILE A 549 13.61 -39.94 7.64
N THR A 550 14.60 -40.51 6.93
CA THR A 550 15.49 -41.55 7.49
C THR A 550 16.97 -41.14 7.48
N SER A 551 17.30 -39.99 6.89
CA SER A 551 18.67 -39.47 6.85
C SER A 551 18.73 -37.95 6.70
N GLN A 552 19.86 -37.36 7.09
CA GLN A 552 20.10 -35.92 6.92
C GLN A 552 20.02 -35.49 5.44
N ALA A 553 20.48 -36.34 4.51
CA ALA A 553 20.41 -36.04 3.08
C ALA A 553 18.96 -35.97 2.56
N GLU A 554 18.03 -36.73 3.15
CA GLU A 554 16.60 -36.65 2.83
C GLU A 554 15.98 -35.38 3.41
N MET A 555 16.33 -35.02 4.65
CA MET A 555 15.92 -33.75 5.27
C MET A 555 16.39 -32.55 4.43
N ASP A 556 17.67 -32.52 4.07
CA ASP A 556 18.27 -31.46 3.26
C ASP A 556 17.56 -31.36 1.89
N ALA A 557 17.17 -32.50 1.30
CA ALA A 557 16.44 -32.53 0.04
C ALA A 557 14.99 -32.01 0.19
N ILE A 558 14.31 -32.31 1.29
CA ILE A 558 12.97 -31.77 1.60
C ILE A 558 13.05 -30.25 1.80
N GLN A 559 14.02 -29.77 2.59
CA GLN A 559 14.24 -28.34 2.78
C GLN A 559 14.55 -27.62 1.47
N ALA A 560 15.38 -28.22 0.60
CA ALA A 560 15.72 -27.64 -0.70
C ALA A 560 14.57 -27.69 -1.72
N ALA A 561 13.61 -28.61 -1.55
CA ALA A 561 12.42 -28.74 -2.40
C ALA A 561 11.19 -28.01 -1.83
N GLY A 562 11.32 -27.40 -0.64
CA GLY A 562 10.26 -26.62 -0.04
C GLY A 562 9.85 -25.44 -0.91
N VAL A 563 8.56 -25.15 -0.92
CA VAL A 563 7.98 -24.06 -1.72
C VAL A 563 7.27 -23.06 -0.83
N THR A 564 7.00 -21.88 -1.37
CA THR A 564 6.33 -20.80 -0.67
C THR A 564 4.97 -20.53 -1.29
N LEU A 565 3.91 -20.65 -0.49
CA LEU A 565 2.62 -20.08 -0.82
C LEU A 565 2.53 -18.67 -0.22
N THR A 566 2.51 -17.66 -1.08
CA THR A 566 2.34 -16.25 -0.70
C THR A 566 0.89 -15.83 -0.90
N ILE A 567 0.32 -15.11 0.06
CA ILE A 567 -1.03 -14.56 -0.02
C ILE A 567 -0.95 -13.06 0.21
N ARG A 568 -1.36 -12.29 -0.81
CA ARG A 568 -1.36 -10.82 -0.74
C ARG A 568 -2.44 -10.32 0.23
N ALA A 569 -2.22 -9.15 0.80
CA ALA A 569 -3.16 -8.50 1.71
C ALA A 569 -4.54 -8.32 1.04
N GLY A 570 -5.62 -8.50 1.81
CA GLY A 570 -7.00 -8.36 1.35
C GLY A 570 -7.56 -9.55 0.55
N VAL A 571 -6.77 -10.60 0.33
CA VAL A 571 -7.23 -11.83 -0.34
C VAL A 571 -8.20 -12.60 0.55
N ASN A 572 -9.28 -13.11 -0.06
CA ASN A 572 -10.17 -14.09 0.54
C ASN A 572 -9.83 -15.48 -0.02
N VAL A 573 -9.53 -16.41 0.88
CA VAL A 573 -9.30 -17.82 0.59
C VAL A 573 -10.47 -18.62 1.14
N ASN A 574 -11.40 -18.95 0.26
CA ASN A 574 -12.57 -19.74 0.60
C ASN A 574 -12.27 -21.24 0.48
N ALA A 575 -12.99 -22.08 1.20
CA ALA A 575 -12.83 -23.53 1.14
C ALA A 575 -14.16 -24.24 0.84
N PHE A 576 -14.10 -25.31 0.03
CA PHE A 576 -15.19 -26.27 -0.04
C PHE A 576 -15.27 -27.10 1.26
N SER A 577 -16.33 -27.89 1.44
CA SER A 577 -16.59 -28.60 2.70
C SER A 577 -15.55 -29.66 3.09
N ASP A 578 -14.73 -30.08 2.14
CA ASP A 578 -13.59 -30.99 2.30
C ASP A 578 -12.24 -30.26 2.16
N GLY A 579 -12.27 -28.93 2.10
CA GLY A 579 -11.11 -28.06 1.94
C GLY A 579 -10.24 -28.02 3.19
N VAL A 580 -8.92 -28.17 3.01
CA VAL A 580 -7.90 -28.02 4.07
C VAL A 580 -6.67 -27.36 3.46
N LEU A 581 -6.03 -26.42 4.16
CA LEU A 581 -4.69 -25.94 3.79
C LEU A 581 -3.65 -26.62 4.67
N LEU A 582 -2.81 -27.47 4.08
CA LEU A 582 -1.71 -28.16 4.78
C LEU A 582 -0.36 -27.65 4.26
N VAL A 583 0.42 -26.98 5.10
CA VAL A 583 1.76 -26.50 4.78
C VAL A 583 2.78 -27.43 5.40
N THR A 584 3.55 -28.11 4.56
CA THR A 584 4.42 -29.21 5.00
C THR A 584 5.83 -28.73 5.33
N ARG A 585 6.59 -29.55 6.06
CA ARG A 585 7.97 -29.24 6.46
C ARG A 585 8.85 -28.77 5.30
N GLY A 586 9.64 -27.73 5.53
CA GLY A 586 10.51 -27.12 4.53
C GLY A 586 9.81 -26.10 3.63
N SER A 587 8.47 -26.13 3.57
CA SER A 587 7.65 -25.16 2.83
C SER A 587 7.18 -24.02 3.74
N LYS A 588 6.67 -22.94 3.15
CA LYS A 588 6.29 -21.73 3.87
C LYS A 588 4.91 -21.22 3.46
N LEU A 589 4.21 -20.65 4.44
CA LEU A 589 3.04 -19.80 4.23
C LEU A 589 3.40 -18.35 4.53
N ILE A 590 3.31 -17.47 3.54
CA ILE A 590 3.49 -16.03 3.71
C ILE A 590 2.13 -15.36 3.55
N ALA A 591 1.37 -15.30 4.64
CA ALA A 591 0.08 -14.61 4.76
C ALA A 591 0.27 -13.35 5.61
N ASN A 592 0.68 -12.25 4.97
CA ASN A 592 1.00 -10.99 5.64
C ASN A 592 0.02 -9.88 5.20
N GLY A 593 -1.16 -9.88 5.82
CA GLY A 593 -2.19 -8.86 5.62
C GLY A 593 -1.88 -7.54 6.34
N SER A 594 -2.84 -6.63 6.34
CA SER A 594 -2.81 -5.40 7.13
C SER A 594 -4.12 -5.17 7.88
N ALA A 595 -4.14 -4.22 8.81
CA ALA A 595 -5.37 -3.88 9.53
C ALA A 595 -6.50 -3.38 8.59
N THR A 596 -6.15 -2.75 7.46
CA THR A 596 -7.13 -2.25 6.48
C THR A 596 -7.46 -3.26 5.38
N SER A 597 -6.58 -4.23 5.16
CA SER A 597 -6.72 -5.29 4.16
C SER A 597 -6.29 -6.65 4.75
N PRO A 598 -7.04 -7.20 5.71
CA PRO A 598 -6.71 -8.50 6.32
C PRO A 598 -6.94 -9.63 5.32
N ILE A 599 -6.20 -10.72 5.47
CA ILE A 599 -6.42 -11.96 4.73
C ILE A 599 -7.51 -12.76 5.46
N THR A 600 -8.47 -13.33 4.74
CA THR A 600 -9.55 -14.12 5.35
C THR A 600 -9.59 -15.53 4.77
N PHE A 601 -9.41 -16.53 5.62
CA PHE A 601 -9.75 -17.92 5.35
C PHE A 601 -11.15 -18.21 5.88
N SER A 602 -12.02 -18.81 5.07
CA SER A 602 -13.38 -19.18 5.49
C SER A 602 -13.96 -20.28 4.62
N SER A 603 -15.18 -20.72 4.93
CA SER A 603 -15.96 -21.49 3.98
C SER A 603 -16.37 -20.61 2.77
N ILE A 604 -17.03 -21.18 1.78
CA ILE A 604 -17.60 -20.43 0.64
C ILE A 604 -18.84 -19.61 1.05
N ASP A 605 -19.36 -19.81 2.26
CA ASP A 605 -20.43 -19.00 2.79
C ASP A 605 -19.95 -17.56 3.08
N PRO A 606 -20.82 -16.54 2.92
CA PRO A 606 -20.44 -15.15 3.12
C PRO A 606 -20.70 -14.59 4.53
N ASN A 607 -21.21 -15.39 5.47
CA ASN A 607 -21.82 -14.91 6.73
C ASN A 607 -21.00 -15.24 7.98
N TYR A 608 -20.01 -16.13 7.90
CA TYR A 608 -19.14 -16.47 9.04
C TYR A 608 -19.92 -17.01 10.26
N ASP A 609 -21.02 -17.74 10.02
CA ASP A 609 -21.91 -18.23 11.08
C ASP A 609 -22.06 -19.77 11.15
N GLY A 610 -21.38 -20.51 10.26
CA GLY A 610 -21.28 -21.96 10.30
C GLY A 610 -20.03 -22.44 11.05
N MET A 611 -20.16 -23.45 11.91
CA MET A 611 -19.00 -24.10 12.55
C MET A 611 -18.64 -25.38 11.80
N GLY A 612 -17.35 -25.66 11.60
CA GLY A 612 -16.88 -26.93 11.02
C GLY A 612 -17.23 -27.09 9.55
N GLU A 613 -17.33 -25.98 8.82
CA GLU A 613 -17.71 -25.99 7.41
C GLU A 613 -16.54 -26.35 6.49
N TRP A 614 -15.30 -26.27 6.98
CA TRP A 614 -14.09 -26.73 6.30
C TRP A 614 -13.02 -27.10 7.35
N GLY A 615 -11.86 -27.59 6.91
CA GLY A 615 -10.82 -28.10 7.81
C GLY A 615 -10.21 -27.05 8.72
N GLY A 616 -9.55 -26.06 8.12
CA GLY A 616 -8.67 -25.14 8.82
C GLY A 616 -7.29 -25.07 8.17
N VAL A 617 -6.35 -24.41 8.86
CA VAL A 617 -4.96 -24.23 8.40
C VAL A 617 -4.02 -25.06 9.27
N VAL A 618 -3.29 -25.99 8.66
CA VAL A 618 -2.29 -26.84 9.32
C VAL A 618 -0.90 -26.48 8.85
N ILE A 619 0.02 -26.17 9.79
CA ILE A 619 1.43 -25.86 9.50
C ILE A 619 2.33 -26.88 10.19
N GLN A 620 3.23 -27.50 9.42
CA GLN A 620 4.22 -28.45 9.91
C GLN A 620 5.63 -27.89 9.80
N GLY A 621 6.37 -27.95 10.90
CA GLY A 621 7.76 -27.50 10.97
C GLY A 621 8.76 -28.60 11.38
N PHE A 622 10.01 -28.18 11.44
CA PHE A 622 11.14 -28.99 11.91
C PHE A 622 11.51 -28.73 13.38
N ALA A 623 10.67 -28.02 14.14
CA ALA A 623 10.94 -27.75 15.54
C ALA A 623 10.69 -28.98 16.43
N PRO A 624 11.28 -28.99 17.64
CA PRO A 624 11.16 -30.10 18.59
C PRO A 624 9.73 -30.47 18.96
N GLN A 625 9.49 -31.77 19.06
CA GLN A 625 8.34 -32.38 19.71
C GLN A 625 8.85 -33.37 20.77
N TYR A 626 8.10 -33.54 21.85
CA TYR A 626 8.44 -34.44 22.94
C TYR A 626 7.33 -35.46 23.15
N GLY A 627 7.72 -36.73 23.17
CA GLY A 627 6.78 -37.83 23.27
C GLY A 627 6.22 -38.00 24.68
N GLN A 628 4.97 -38.43 24.74
CA GLN A 628 4.25 -38.81 25.96
C GLN A 628 5.04 -39.80 26.83
N GLY A 629 4.81 -39.74 28.14
CA GLY A 629 5.35 -40.66 29.15
C GLY A 629 6.83 -40.42 29.46
N GLY A 630 7.31 -39.20 29.27
CA GLY A 630 8.72 -38.84 29.44
C GLY A 630 9.66 -39.61 28.50
N THR A 631 9.19 -39.96 27.30
CA THR A 631 10.02 -40.66 26.29
C THR A 631 11.11 -39.77 25.70
N GLY A 632 11.02 -38.46 25.95
CA GLY A 632 11.99 -37.45 25.57
C GLY A 632 11.73 -36.89 24.17
N ALA A 633 12.71 -36.19 23.63
CA ALA A 633 12.62 -35.62 22.29
C ALA A 633 12.40 -36.72 21.23
N CYS A 634 11.59 -36.41 20.21
CA CYS A 634 11.24 -37.33 19.14
C CYS A 634 12.42 -37.76 18.23
N PHE A 635 13.56 -37.08 18.32
CA PHE A 635 14.75 -37.30 17.49
C PHE A 635 15.86 -38.01 18.26
N ALA A 636 16.65 -38.87 17.58
CA ALA A 636 17.81 -39.48 18.21
C ALA A 636 18.99 -38.50 18.29
N ALA A 637 19.96 -38.81 19.15
CA ALA A 637 21.18 -38.00 19.28
C ALA A 637 21.95 -37.92 17.94
N GLY A 638 22.05 -36.71 17.40
CA GLY A 638 22.71 -36.43 16.12
C GLY A 638 21.78 -36.40 14.90
N GLU A 639 20.48 -36.62 15.10
CA GLU A 639 19.44 -36.43 14.07
C GLU A 639 18.79 -35.05 14.23
N SER A 640 18.38 -34.48 13.09
CA SER A 640 17.75 -33.14 13.03
C SER A 640 16.26 -33.21 12.67
N TRP A 641 15.70 -34.41 12.47
CA TRP A 641 14.33 -34.67 12.02
C TRP A 641 13.59 -35.60 12.99
N CYS A 642 12.27 -35.55 12.97
CA CYS A 642 11.36 -36.52 13.59
C CYS A 642 10.33 -37.00 12.58
N ASN A 643 9.57 -38.03 12.94
CA ASN A 643 8.49 -38.56 12.10
C ASN A 643 7.25 -38.81 12.97
N ILE A 644 6.79 -37.76 13.66
CA ILE A 644 5.57 -37.83 14.46
C ILE A 644 4.38 -37.72 13.52
N LEU A 645 3.40 -38.61 13.65
CA LEU A 645 2.16 -38.51 12.88
C LEU A 645 1.34 -37.33 13.43
N GLY A 646 1.01 -36.37 12.56
CA GLY A 646 0.16 -35.25 12.93
C GLY A 646 -1.30 -35.64 13.07
N GLU A 647 -2.00 -34.92 13.93
CA GLU A 647 -3.45 -34.92 14.07
C GLU A 647 -4.12 -34.11 12.93
N GLY A 648 -5.39 -34.37 12.65
CA GLY A 648 -6.17 -33.73 11.58
C GLY A 648 -6.47 -34.63 10.37
N GLY A 649 -6.20 -35.93 10.47
CA GLY A 649 -6.56 -36.95 9.47
C GLY A 649 -5.38 -37.63 8.76
N ASP A 650 -5.68 -38.73 8.06
CA ASP A 650 -4.67 -39.59 7.39
C ASP A 650 -3.82 -38.86 6.33
N PHE A 651 -4.15 -37.64 5.92
CA PHE A 651 -3.37 -36.87 4.94
C PHE A 651 -2.28 -35.99 5.58
N VAL A 652 -2.34 -35.75 6.89
CA VAL A 652 -1.41 -34.85 7.60
C VAL A 652 -0.01 -35.46 7.71
N GLN A 653 0.09 -36.76 7.99
CA GLN A 653 1.34 -37.55 7.95
C GLN A 653 2.45 -36.97 8.87
N GLU A 654 3.73 -37.11 8.51
CA GLU A 654 4.84 -36.90 9.44
C GLU A 654 5.33 -35.44 9.61
N TYR A 655 5.54 -35.01 10.85
CA TYR A 655 6.12 -33.72 11.23
C TYR A 655 7.23 -33.81 12.30
N GLY A 656 7.82 -32.65 12.64
CA GLY A 656 8.75 -32.47 13.74
C GLY A 656 10.23 -32.61 13.37
N GLY A 657 11.10 -32.16 14.27
CA GLY A 657 12.55 -32.23 14.13
C GLY A 657 13.30 -31.70 15.34
N ASN A 658 14.54 -31.27 15.15
CA ASN A 658 15.37 -30.68 16.21
C ASN A 658 15.85 -29.27 15.83
N VAL A 659 14.99 -28.49 15.17
CA VAL A 659 15.31 -27.15 14.69
C VAL A 659 14.38 -26.14 15.38
N PRO A 660 14.67 -25.71 16.63
CA PRO A 660 13.83 -24.73 17.33
C PRO A 660 13.62 -23.44 16.55
N ALA A 661 14.60 -23.05 15.73
CA ALA A 661 14.56 -21.87 14.88
C ALA A 661 13.97 -22.14 13.48
N ASP A 662 13.21 -23.22 13.29
CA ASP A 662 12.54 -23.48 12.01
C ASP A 662 11.60 -22.32 11.63
N ASN A 663 11.52 -22.03 10.34
CA ASN A 663 10.77 -20.90 9.81
C ASN A 663 9.76 -21.39 8.77
N SER A 664 8.51 -21.53 9.20
CA SER A 664 7.38 -21.95 8.37
C SER A 664 6.62 -20.75 7.74
N GLY A 665 7.12 -19.51 7.93
CA GLY A 665 6.62 -18.31 7.27
C GLY A 665 6.04 -17.23 8.20
N ILE A 666 5.02 -16.52 7.71
CA ILE A 666 4.39 -15.35 8.34
C ILE A 666 2.87 -15.50 8.31
N ILE A 667 2.23 -15.34 9.46
CA ILE A 667 0.77 -15.24 9.61
C ILE A 667 0.50 -13.95 10.37
N ARG A 668 0.14 -12.89 9.63
CA ARG A 668 -0.15 -11.58 10.21
C ARG A 668 -1.39 -10.90 9.63
N TYR A 669 -2.25 -10.34 10.49
CA TYR A 669 -3.56 -9.79 10.11
C TYR A 669 -4.38 -10.80 9.30
N VAL A 670 -4.49 -12.01 9.86
CA VAL A 670 -5.17 -13.15 9.25
C VAL A 670 -6.42 -13.46 10.07
N ARG A 671 -7.54 -13.67 9.38
CA ARG A 671 -8.79 -14.18 9.94
C ARG A 671 -8.98 -15.61 9.45
N ILE A 672 -9.32 -16.52 10.34
CA ILE A 672 -9.71 -17.89 10.04
C ILE A 672 -11.10 -18.08 10.64
N ALA A 673 -12.09 -18.32 9.79
CA ALA A 673 -13.47 -18.48 10.22
C ALA A 673 -13.98 -19.86 9.85
N GLU A 674 -14.85 -20.44 10.69
CA GLU A 674 -15.70 -21.59 10.33
C GLU A 674 -14.96 -22.92 10.06
N GLY A 675 -13.70 -23.02 10.49
CA GLY A 675 -12.92 -24.27 10.44
C GLY A 675 -13.41 -25.29 11.47
N GLY A 676 -12.62 -26.33 11.75
CA GLY A 676 -12.96 -27.31 12.79
C GLY A 676 -13.44 -28.66 12.27
N LEU A 677 -13.13 -29.06 11.03
CA LEU A 677 -13.71 -30.27 10.45
C LEU A 677 -13.27 -31.54 11.21
N ILE A 678 -14.24 -32.35 11.61
CA ILE A 678 -14.00 -33.66 12.24
C ILE A 678 -13.53 -34.68 11.19
N ALA A 679 -12.24 -35.03 11.20
CA ALA A 679 -11.64 -36.01 10.29
C ALA A 679 -11.82 -37.48 10.76
N GLY A 680 -12.09 -37.69 12.05
CA GLY A 680 -12.39 -38.98 12.67
C GLY A 680 -12.77 -38.83 14.16
N PRO A 681 -13.05 -39.92 14.90
CA PRO A 681 -13.28 -39.81 16.34
C PRO A 681 -11.99 -39.41 17.08
N ASN A 682 -11.99 -38.27 17.77
CA ASN A 682 -10.80 -37.69 18.44
C ASN A 682 -9.65 -37.52 17.44
N ASN A 683 -9.97 -36.93 16.30
CA ASN A 683 -9.06 -36.58 15.23
C ASN A 683 -9.72 -35.47 14.42
N GLU A 684 -9.58 -34.26 14.91
CA GLU A 684 -10.21 -33.06 14.40
C GLU A 684 -9.14 -32.08 13.86
N ILE A 685 -9.54 -31.08 13.06
CA ILE A 685 -8.62 -30.06 12.51
C ILE A 685 -9.00 -28.73 13.14
N ASN A 686 -8.02 -28.03 13.71
CA ASN A 686 -8.24 -26.75 14.41
C ASN A 686 -8.38 -25.59 13.43
N GLY A 687 -8.71 -24.41 13.95
CA GLY A 687 -8.65 -23.19 13.13
C GLY A 687 -7.23 -22.95 12.62
N LEU A 688 -6.27 -22.94 13.54
CA LEU A 688 -4.84 -22.93 13.24
C LEU A 688 -4.10 -24.03 14.02
N THR A 689 -3.69 -25.08 13.31
CA THR A 689 -2.91 -26.19 13.87
C THR A 689 -1.41 -25.97 13.61
N LEU A 690 -0.60 -26.00 14.68
CA LEU A 690 0.84 -25.77 14.64
C LEU A 690 1.60 -27.02 15.11
N GLN A 691 2.07 -27.81 14.14
CA GLN A 691 2.75 -29.08 14.38
C GLN A 691 4.27 -28.91 14.29
N GLY A 692 4.96 -28.84 15.43
CA GLY A 692 6.41 -28.69 15.47
C GLY A 692 6.91 -27.42 14.76
N VAL A 693 6.19 -26.31 14.89
CA VAL A 693 6.52 -25.03 14.22
C VAL A 693 7.57 -24.26 15.03
N GLY A 694 8.61 -23.76 14.36
CA GLY A 694 9.73 -23.07 14.99
C GLY A 694 9.49 -21.59 15.26
N HIS A 695 10.31 -21.02 16.15
CA HIS A 695 10.14 -19.65 16.64
C HIS A 695 10.58 -18.55 15.66
N GLU A 696 11.20 -18.90 14.52
CA GLU A 696 11.41 -17.95 13.43
C GLU A 696 10.15 -17.75 12.58
N THR A 697 9.10 -18.56 12.80
CA THR A 697 7.76 -18.33 12.25
C THR A 697 7.09 -17.18 12.98
N LEU A 698 6.65 -16.17 12.25
CA LEU A 698 5.98 -14.99 12.80
C LEU A 698 4.47 -15.20 12.82
N ILE A 699 3.86 -15.17 14.00
CA ILE A 699 2.39 -15.21 14.17
C ILE A 699 1.95 -14.04 15.03
N ASP A 700 1.17 -13.13 14.45
CA ASP A 700 0.80 -11.87 15.09
C ASP A 700 -0.50 -11.31 14.50
N TYR A 701 -1.42 -10.76 15.30
CA TYR A 701 -2.74 -10.33 14.82
C TYR A 701 -3.46 -11.43 14.03
N VAL A 702 -3.70 -12.58 14.69
CA VAL A 702 -4.50 -13.67 14.14
C VAL A 702 -5.89 -13.69 14.80
N GLN A 703 -6.94 -13.87 14.01
CA GLN A 703 -8.28 -14.14 14.51
C GLN A 703 -8.69 -15.55 14.13
N VAL A 704 -9.24 -16.29 15.09
CA VAL A 704 -10.00 -17.52 14.83
C VAL A 704 -11.44 -17.33 15.32
N HIS A 705 -12.40 -17.60 14.45
CA HIS A 705 -13.80 -17.32 14.68
C HIS A 705 -14.71 -18.48 14.32
N GLY A 706 -15.60 -18.89 15.22
CA GLY A 706 -16.61 -19.89 14.88
C GLY A 706 -16.00 -21.24 14.51
N ASN A 707 -14.81 -21.57 15.02
CA ASN A 707 -14.21 -22.87 14.76
C ASN A 707 -15.00 -23.94 15.54
N GLN A 708 -15.28 -25.09 14.91
CA GLN A 708 -15.95 -26.19 15.62
C GLN A 708 -15.02 -26.84 16.66
N ASP A 709 -13.72 -26.81 16.41
CA ASP A 709 -12.71 -27.37 17.31
C ASP A 709 -11.86 -26.23 17.89
N ASP A 710 -10.61 -26.48 18.24
CA ASP A 710 -9.75 -25.49 18.86
C ASP A 710 -9.49 -24.25 18.01
N GLY A 711 -9.30 -23.12 18.67
CA GLY A 711 -8.90 -21.87 18.05
C GLY A 711 -7.49 -22.00 17.44
N ILE A 712 -6.49 -22.06 18.31
CA ILE A 712 -5.09 -22.31 17.95
C ILE A 712 -4.57 -23.44 18.82
N GLU A 713 -4.00 -24.47 18.21
CA GLU A 713 -3.40 -25.58 18.92
C GLU A 713 -1.94 -25.80 18.50
N TRP A 714 -1.08 -26.07 19.48
CA TRP A 714 0.32 -26.42 19.27
C TRP A 714 0.59 -27.86 19.70
N PHE A 715 1.07 -28.65 18.73
CA PHE A 715 1.64 -29.96 18.97
C PHE A 715 3.16 -29.85 18.95
N GLY A 716 3.75 -29.62 20.13
CA GLY A 716 5.16 -29.30 20.26
C GLY A 716 5.56 -27.96 19.61
N GLY A 717 6.85 -27.80 19.34
CA GLY A 717 7.42 -26.62 18.69
C GLY A 717 7.73 -25.46 19.62
N THR A 718 8.07 -24.32 19.01
CA THR A 718 8.56 -23.12 19.71
C THR A 718 7.95 -21.81 19.19
N ALA A 719 7.00 -21.86 18.25
CA ALA A 719 6.34 -20.68 17.70
C ALA A 719 5.68 -19.80 18.78
N ASN A 720 5.88 -18.49 18.72
CA ASN A 720 5.27 -17.52 19.62
C ASN A 720 4.09 -16.81 18.94
N VAL A 721 3.11 -16.33 19.72
CA VAL A 721 1.99 -15.51 19.22
C VAL A 721 1.90 -14.19 19.98
N LYS A 722 1.88 -13.06 19.27
CA LYS A 722 1.89 -11.73 19.91
C LYS A 722 0.50 -11.08 20.07
N HIS A 723 -0.46 -11.37 19.19
CA HIS A 723 -1.87 -10.96 19.35
C HIS A 723 -2.80 -12.03 18.77
N ALA A 724 -3.81 -12.44 19.54
CA ALA A 724 -4.80 -13.44 19.12
C ALA A 724 -6.23 -13.03 19.52
N LEU A 725 -7.15 -13.01 18.55
CA LEU A 725 -8.58 -12.79 18.79
C LEU A 725 -9.34 -14.10 18.56
N LEU A 726 -9.92 -14.67 19.60
CA LEU A 726 -10.49 -16.01 19.58
C LEU A 726 -11.94 -15.90 20.02
N THR A 727 -12.86 -16.16 19.09
CA THR A 727 -14.26 -15.75 19.25
C THR A 727 -15.18 -16.84 18.78
N ASN A 728 -16.08 -17.29 19.65
CA ASN A 728 -17.09 -18.29 19.34
C ASN A 728 -16.50 -19.63 18.85
N ASN A 729 -15.29 -20.01 19.27
CA ASN A 729 -14.79 -21.36 19.05
C ASN A 729 -15.51 -22.32 20.02
N ASP A 730 -15.87 -23.50 19.52
CA ASP A 730 -16.74 -24.42 20.23
C ASP A 730 -16.00 -25.44 21.11
N ASP A 731 -14.69 -25.63 20.87
CA ASP A 731 -13.78 -26.30 21.80
C ASP A 731 -12.78 -25.32 22.44
N ASP A 732 -11.50 -25.63 22.65
CA ASP A 732 -10.54 -24.81 23.39
C ASP A 732 -9.99 -23.64 22.54
N ASP A 733 -9.88 -22.42 23.09
CA ASP A 733 -9.39 -21.30 22.25
C ASP A 733 -7.88 -21.36 22.02
N ILE A 734 -7.13 -21.70 23.08
CA ILE A 734 -5.69 -21.95 23.06
C ILE A 734 -5.46 -23.31 23.70
N ASP A 735 -4.93 -24.26 22.93
CA ASP A 735 -4.41 -25.52 23.45
C ASP A 735 -2.92 -25.66 23.09
N PHE A 736 -2.11 -26.14 24.02
CA PHE A 736 -0.81 -26.66 23.64
C PHE A 736 -0.42 -27.88 24.45
N ASP A 737 0.28 -28.78 23.76
CA ASP A 737 0.79 -30.01 24.33
C ASP A 737 2.13 -30.46 23.70
N GLU A 738 2.45 -31.74 23.92
CA GLU A 738 3.55 -32.44 23.23
C GLU A 738 4.93 -31.74 23.30
N GLY A 739 5.17 -31.05 24.41
CA GLY A 739 6.44 -30.38 24.69
C GLY A 739 6.59 -29.01 24.02
N TYR A 740 5.48 -28.33 23.70
CA TYR A 740 5.50 -26.93 23.27
C TYR A 740 6.31 -26.07 24.25
N GLN A 741 7.15 -25.19 23.70
CA GLN A 741 7.94 -24.21 24.45
C GLN A 741 7.84 -22.83 23.81
N GLY A 742 6.94 -21.98 24.30
CA GLY A 742 6.82 -20.63 23.72
C GLY A 742 6.06 -19.60 24.54
N ASN A 743 5.73 -18.50 23.87
CA ASN A 743 5.27 -17.27 24.49
C ASN A 743 4.03 -16.72 23.78
N ILE A 744 3.03 -16.30 24.56
CA ILE A 744 1.78 -15.73 24.05
C ILE A 744 1.48 -14.40 24.77
N GLN A 745 1.27 -13.31 24.02
CA GLN A 745 0.78 -12.03 24.58
C GLN A 745 -0.51 -11.58 23.88
N TYR A 746 -1.33 -10.78 24.56
CA TYR A 746 -2.53 -10.12 24.02
C TYR A 746 -3.54 -11.07 23.35
N ALA A 747 -4.13 -11.97 24.13
CA ALA A 747 -5.22 -12.81 23.66
C ALA A 747 -6.58 -12.37 24.22
N LEU A 748 -7.53 -12.05 23.35
CA LEU A 748 -8.94 -11.83 23.73
C LEU A 748 -9.75 -13.05 23.32
N ILE A 749 -10.30 -13.75 24.32
CA ILE A 749 -11.09 -14.96 24.18
C ILE A 749 -12.54 -14.69 24.57
N ILE A 750 -13.48 -15.00 23.67
CA ILE A 750 -14.91 -14.83 23.90
C ILE A 750 -15.65 -16.09 23.45
N LYS A 751 -16.12 -16.89 24.40
CA LYS A 751 -16.96 -18.06 24.14
C LYS A 751 -18.35 -17.67 23.64
N ASN A 752 -19.08 -18.64 23.09
CA ASN A 752 -20.43 -18.44 22.57
C ASN A 752 -21.38 -17.81 23.61
N GLN A 753 -21.76 -16.54 23.37
CA GLN A 753 -22.63 -15.74 24.24
C GLN A 753 -24.13 -15.99 23.97
N THR A 754 -24.48 -16.90 23.06
CA THR A 754 -25.87 -17.17 22.71
C THR A 754 -26.60 -17.85 23.87
N ALA A 755 -27.70 -17.24 24.30
CA ALA A 755 -28.48 -17.75 25.43
C ALA A 755 -28.96 -19.20 25.20
N GLY A 756 -28.57 -20.10 26.11
CA GLY A 756 -28.87 -21.53 26.07
C GLY A 756 -28.09 -22.34 25.04
N ALA A 757 -26.98 -21.80 24.52
CA ALA A 757 -26.05 -22.58 23.69
C ALA A 757 -25.48 -23.78 24.44
N THR A 758 -25.14 -24.83 23.70
CA THR A 758 -24.46 -26.04 24.17
C THR A 758 -23.36 -26.38 23.18
N PRO A 759 -22.22 -26.94 23.63
CA PRO A 759 -21.16 -27.38 22.72
C PRO A 759 -21.67 -28.45 21.75
N VAL A 760 -21.04 -28.52 20.59
CA VAL A 760 -21.25 -29.54 19.58
C VAL A 760 -20.52 -30.82 20.00
N GLY A 761 -21.16 -31.97 19.80
CA GLY A 761 -20.51 -33.26 20.01
C GLY A 761 -20.05 -33.50 21.47
N SER A 762 -18.76 -33.75 21.63
CA SER A 762 -18.09 -34.02 22.92
C SER A 762 -17.14 -32.90 23.34
N ASN A 763 -17.16 -31.77 22.63
CA ASN A 763 -16.28 -30.63 22.87
C ASN A 763 -16.46 -30.08 24.29
N ASP A 764 -15.37 -29.56 24.85
CA ASP A 764 -15.31 -29.13 26.24
C ASP A 764 -14.74 -27.69 26.41
N PRO A 765 -15.47 -26.68 25.88
CA PRO A 765 -14.93 -25.35 25.60
C PRO A 765 -14.39 -24.60 26.82
N ARG A 766 -13.07 -24.56 26.95
CA ARG A 766 -12.30 -23.70 27.86
C ARG A 766 -11.60 -22.59 27.08
N GLY A 767 -11.23 -21.53 27.78
CA GLY A 767 -10.44 -20.49 27.15
C GLY A 767 -9.01 -20.92 26.87
N ILE A 768 -8.40 -21.67 27.81
CA ILE A 768 -7.05 -22.19 27.65
C ILE A 768 -7.00 -23.63 28.19
N GLU A 769 -6.50 -24.56 27.40
CA GLU A 769 -6.01 -25.85 27.86
C GLU A 769 -4.48 -25.90 27.72
N LEU A 770 -3.78 -26.20 28.82
CA LEU A 770 -2.34 -26.47 28.80
C LEU A 770 -2.16 -27.91 29.21
N ASN A 771 -1.89 -28.76 28.24
CA ASN A 771 -1.95 -30.20 28.40
C ASN A 771 -0.56 -30.82 28.28
N SER A 772 -0.11 -31.48 29.32
CA SER A 772 1.12 -32.29 29.25
C SER A 772 0.81 -33.78 29.42
N SER A 773 -0.46 -34.19 29.43
CA SER A 773 -0.98 -35.53 29.74
C SER A 773 -0.89 -35.91 31.22
N ASP A 774 -1.98 -36.47 31.77
CA ASP A 774 -2.04 -36.86 33.19
C ASP A 774 -1.30 -38.17 33.47
N GLU A 775 -1.55 -39.21 32.66
CA GLU A 775 -0.97 -40.56 32.82
C GLU A 775 0.41 -40.69 32.17
N ASP A 776 0.63 -40.02 31.04
CA ASP A 776 1.85 -40.12 30.24
C ASP A 776 2.47 -38.73 30.06
N TYR A 777 2.85 -38.10 31.16
CA TYR A 777 3.19 -36.68 31.13
C TYR A 777 4.45 -36.33 30.31
N THR A 778 4.48 -35.13 29.72
CA THR A 778 5.56 -34.58 28.88
C THR A 778 6.17 -33.34 29.54
N PRO A 779 7.16 -33.50 30.44
CA PRO A 779 7.64 -32.44 31.34
C PRO A 779 8.26 -31.23 30.64
N GLU A 780 8.61 -31.35 29.36
CA GLU A 780 9.15 -30.27 28.54
C GLU A 780 8.10 -29.24 28.11
N THR A 781 6.81 -29.53 28.28
CA THR A 781 5.72 -28.62 27.93
C THR A 781 5.74 -27.41 28.87
N ALA A 782 6.02 -26.23 28.33
CA ALA A 782 6.17 -25.01 29.11
C ALA A 782 5.81 -23.75 28.32
N GLY A 783 5.25 -22.74 29.00
CA GLY A 783 4.90 -21.49 28.34
C GLY A 783 4.81 -20.27 29.26
N VAL A 784 4.99 -19.09 28.68
CA VAL A 784 4.68 -17.81 29.35
C VAL A 784 3.54 -17.14 28.59
N ILE A 785 2.49 -16.78 29.30
CA ILE A 785 1.27 -16.19 28.75
C ILE A 785 1.01 -14.86 29.47
N ALA A 786 0.79 -13.78 28.73
CA ALA A 786 0.54 -12.47 29.32
C ALA A 786 -0.58 -11.70 28.64
N ASN A 787 -1.26 -10.83 29.40
CA ASN A 787 -2.29 -9.93 28.87
C ASN A 787 -3.42 -10.69 28.17
N VAL A 788 -4.05 -11.63 28.86
CA VAL A 788 -5.18 -12.41 28.32
C VAL A 788 -6.48 -12.02 29.00
N THR A 789 -7.57 -11.93 28.23
CA THR A 789 -8.93 -11.78 28.77
C THR A 789 -9.80 -12.92 28.26
N ILE A 790 -10.29 -13.74 29.17
CA ILE A 790 -11.17 -14.88 28.87
C ILE A 790 -12.58 -14.55 29.34
N ILE A 791 -13.53 -14.60 28.41
CA ILE A 791 -14.96 -14.36 28.65
C ILE A 791 -15.71 -15.65 28.32
N GLY A 792 -16.18 -16.34 29.36
CA GLY A 792 -17.01 -17.54 29.26
C GLY A 792 -18.40 -17.25 28.70
N GLY A 793 -19.11 -18.30 28.31
CA GLY A 793 -20.41 -18.23 27.65
C GLY A 793 -21.30 -19.43 27.99
N ASP A 794 -22.53 -19.42 27.51
CA ASP A 794 -23.54 -20.42 27.89
C ASP A 794 -23.16 -21.84 27.45
N ALA A 795 -22.46 -22.01 26.31
CA ALA A 795 -21.97 -23.32 25.86
C ALA A 795 -21.03 -23.95 26.91
N ALA A 796 -19.96 -23.25 27.30
CA ALA A 796 -19.02 -23.70 28.33
C ALA A 796 -19.70 -23.98 29.68
N ASN A 797 -20.59 -23.08 30.12
CA ASN A 797 -21.31 -23.24 31.38
C ASN A 797 -22.28 -24.42 31.36
N SER A 798 -22.90 -24.74 30.21
CA SER A 798 -23.79 -25.88 30.08
C SER A 798 -23.07 -27.23 30.22
N ALA A 799 -21.80 -27.29 29.80
CA ALA A 799 -20.92 -28.45 29.98
C ALA A 799 -20.26 -28.50 31.38
N GLY A 800 -20.27 -27.38 32.11
CA GLY A 800 -19.62 -27.26 33.42
C GLY A 800 -18.12 -27.10 33.32
N GLU A 801 -17.64 -26.49 32.22
CA GLU A 801 -16.24 -26.29 31.92
C GLU A 801 -15.63 -25.05 32.62
N PHE A 802 -14.34 -24.86 32.41
CA PHE A 802 -13.47 -23.95 33.17
C PHE A 802 -12.92 -22.84 32.27
N GLY A 803 -12.54 -21.72 32.88
CA GLY A 803 -11.80 -20.70 32.14
C GLY A 803 -10.46 -21.19 31.62
N MET A 804 -9.74 -21.96 32.44
CA MET A 804 -8.48 -22.59 32.10
C MET A 804 -8.40 -24.01 32.65
N ARG A 805 -7.79 -24.93 31.92
CA ARG A 805 -7.41 -26.27 32.39
C ARG A 805 -5.91 -26.48 32.21
N LEU A 806 -5.20 -26.69 33.32
CA LEU A 806 -3.74 -26.74 33.35
C LEU A 806 -3.32 -28.08 33.96
N ARG A 807 -2.70 -28.98 33.19
CA ARG A 807 -2.57 -30.39 33.61
C ARG A 807 -1.27 -31.07 33.18
N GLY A 808 -1.00 -32.22 33.79
CA GLY A 808 0.07 -33.11 33.37
C GLY A 808 1.48 -32.63 33.71
N SER A 809 1.71 -31.91 34.80
CA SER A 809 3.04 -31.34 35.11
C SER A 809 3.51 -30.24 34.14
N VAL A 810 2.60 -29.60 33.39
CA VAL A 810 2.93 -28.43 32.55
C VAL A 810 3.49 -27.29 33.41
N THR A 811 4.53 -26.61 32.91
CA THR A 811 5.12 -25.45 33.60
C THR A 811 4.71 -24.15 32.93
N ALA A 812 3.93 -23.31 33.61
CA ALA A 812 3.48 -22.05 33.01
C ALA A 812 3.56 -20.84 33.93
N ALA A 813 3.82 -19.67 33.34
CA ALA A 813 3.69 -18.37 33.99
C ALA A 813 2.63 -17.52 33.30
N ILE A 814 1.60 -17.13 34.05
CA ILE A 814 0.46 -16.35 33.58
C ILE A 814 0.50 -14.96 34.21
N HIS A 815 0.56 -13.93 33.38
CA HIS A 815 0.76 -12.55 33.79
C HIS A 815 -0.35 -11.63 33.30
N ASN A 816 -0.81 -10.70 34.13
CA ASN A 816 -1.71 -9.61 33.72
C ASN A 816 -2.95 -10.14 32.98
N SER A 817 -3.54 -11.24 33.44
CA SER A 817 -4.65 -11.91 32.75
C SER A 817 -5.91 -11.97 33.61
N ALA A 818 -7.06 -12.12 32.98
CA ALA A 818 -8.33 -12.23 33.67
C ALA A 818 -9.26 -13.28 33.06
N VAL A 819 -10.10 -13.85 33.92
CA VAL A 819 -11.17 -14.79 33.56
C VAL A 819 -12.48 -14.31 34.16
N THR A 820 -13.52 -14.26 33.35
CA THR A 820 -14.91 -13.97 33.75
C THR A 820 -15.89 -14.85 32.98
N GLY A 821 -17.13 -14.95 33.45
CA GLY A 821 -18.23 -15.62 32.72
C GLY A 821 -18.28 -17.14 32.86
N TYR A 822 -17.49 -17.74 33.76
CA TYR A 822 -17.54 -19.19 34.06
C TYR A 822 -18.19 -19.47 35.41
N ASP A 823 -19.12 -20.43 35.42
CA ASP A 823 -19.92 -20.79 36.61
C ASP A 823 -19.17 -21.69 37.61
N VAL A 824 -18.13 -22.40 37.16
CA VAL A 824 -17.45 -23.42 37.98
C VAL A 824 -16.15 -22.91 38.59
N THR A 825 -15.19 -22.52 37.76
CA THR A 825 -13.89 -22.02 38.22
C THR A 825 -13.20 -21.16 37.15
N CYS A 826 -12.30 -20.27 37.58
CA CYS A 826 -11.43 -19.54 36.66
C CYS A 826 -10.32 -20.42 36.11
N ALA A 827 -9.75 -21.29 36.95
CA ALA A 827 -8.74 -22.26 36.52
C ALA A 827 -8.89 -23.58 37.27
N ARG A 828 -8.62 -24.68 36.57
CA ARG A 828 -8.46 -26.00 37.13
C ARG A 828 -7.01 -26.45 36.95
N ILE A 829 -6.36 -26.84 38.04
CA ILE A 829 -4.96 -27.27 38.03
C ILE A 829 -4.90 -28.73 38.48
N ASP A 830 -4.44 -29.61 37.60
CA ASP A 830 -4.33 -31.04 37.83
C ASP A 830 -2.85 -31.45 37.84
N ASP A 831 -2.35 -31.92 38.99
CA ASP A 831 -1.07 -32.64 39.06
C ASP A 831 -1.15 -33.96 38.29
N SER A 832 -0.01 -34.37 37.70
CA SER A 832 0.11 -35.61 36.93
C SER A 832 0.02 -36.85 37.83
N ASP A 833 -0.60 -37.91 37.32
CA ASP A 833 -0.85 -39.18 38.00
C ASP A 833 -0.40 -40.35 37.11
N ASP A 834 0.92 -40.50 36.98
CA ASP A 834 1.58 -41.43 36.05
C ASP A 834 1.40 -42.91 36.41
N ASP A 835 1.00 -43.22 37.65
CA ASP A 835 0.80 -44.59 38.12
C ASP A 835 -0.65 -44.92 38.54
N ASN A 836 -1.56 -43.95 38.43
CA ASN A 836 -2.99 -44.05 38.76
C ASN A 836 -3.22 -44.68 40.14
N ASN A 837 -2.35 -44.35 41.09
CA ASN A 837 -2.33 -44.90 42.43
C ASN A 837 -2.34 -43.78 43.46
N ASP A 838 -3.51 -43.56 44.07
CA ASP A 838 -3.77 -42.55 45.12
C ASP A 838 -2.78 -42.56 46.31
N ALA A 839 -1.94 -43.60 46.47
CA ALA A 839 -0.92 -43.67 47.52
C ALA A 839 0.45 -43.11 47.10
N THR A 840 0.70 -42.91 45.80
CA THR A 840 1.91 -42.29 45.27
C THR A 840 1.72 -40.77 45.24
N ALA A 841 2.80 -40.02 45.49
CA ALA A 841 2.73 -38.57 45.36
C ALA A 841 2.68 -38.22 43.87
N LYS A 842 1.66 -37.43 43.51
CA LYS A 842 1.51 -36.86 42.16
C LYS A 842 2.65 -35.89 41.87
N ILE A 843 2.90 -35.66 40.59
CA ILE A 843 3.92 -34.70 40.14
C ILE A 843 3.23 -33.35 39.95
N ASP A 844 3.71 -32.36 40.70
CA ASP A 844 3.16 -31.00 40.71
C ASP A 844 3.04 -30.43 39.29
N THR A 845 1.96 -29.71 39.03
CA THR A 845 1.79 -28.84 37.86
C THR A 845 2.14 -27.39 38.23
N PRO A 846 3.40 -26.94 38.01
CA PRO A 846 3.89 -25.67 38.54
C PRO A 846 3.37 -24.47 37.75
N ILE A 847 2.26 -23.89 38.21
CA ILE A 847 1.66 -22.68 37.64
C ILE A 847 1.97 -21.47 38.50
N THR A 848 2.54 -20.43 37.89
CA THR A 848 2.65 -19.10 38.52
C THR A 848 1.62 -18.15 37.93
N MET A 849 0.92 -17.41 38.79
CA MET A 849 -0.04 -16.40 38.38
C MET A 849 0.29 -15.06 39.01
N ARG A 850 0.46 -14.04 38.18
CA ARG A 850 0.78 -12.68 38.59
C ARG A 850 -0.19 -11.70 37.98
N ASN A 851 -0.77 -10.84 38.81
CA ASN A 851 -1.83 -9.91 38.44
C ASN A 851 -2.97 -10.64 37.72
N PHE A 852 -3.50 -11.68 38.37
CA PHE A 852 -4.57 -12.53 37.81
C PHE A 852 -5.91 -12.17 38.42
N LEU A 853 -6.87 -11.71 37.61
CA LEU A 853 -8.19 -11.32 38.06
C LEU A 853 -9.20 -12.42 37.72
N CYS A 854 -9.86 -12.96 38.75
CA CYS A 854 -10.83 -14.03 38.61
C CYS A 854 -12.22 -13.57 39.05
N ASP A 855 -13.18 -13.66 38.13
CA ASP A 855 -14.60 -13.42 38.33
C ASP A 855 -15.39 -14.69 38.06
N THR A 856 -15.77 -15.36 39.14
CA THR A 856 -16.59 -16.58 39.08
C THR A 856 -17.54 -16.63 40.27
N VAL A 857 -18.69 -17.29 40.07
CA VAL A 857 -19.62 -17.63 41.16
C VAL A 857 -19.20 -18.89 41.92
N GLY A 858 -18.24 -19.65 41.39
CA GLY A 858 -17.69 -20.86 41.97
C GLY A 858 -16.47 -20.60 42.87
N VAL A 859 -15.40 -21.36 42.63
CA VAL A 859 -14.10 -21.18 43.31
C VAL A 859 -13.06 -20.69 42.31
N ALA A 860 -12.04 -19.96 42.76
CA ALA A 860 -11.02 -19.44 41.85
C ALA A 860 -10.18 -20.56 41.21
N PHE A 861 -9.85 -21.57 42.03
CA PHE A 861 -9.10 -22.75 41.67
C PHE A 861 -9.82 -23.98 42.19
N ASN A 862 -9.93 -25.02 41.38
CA ASN A 862 -10.39 -26.34 41.80
C ASN A 862 -9.29 -27.39 41.56
N LYS A 863 -9.21 -28.35 42.48
CA LYS A 863 -8.16 -29.37 42.62
C LYS A 863 -6.88 -28.84 43.29
N GLU A 864 -5.95 -28.22 42.55
CA GLU A 864 -4.73 -27.63 43.13
C GLU A 864 -4.71 -26.10 43.03
N GLU A 865 -3.83 -25.46 43.82
CA GLU A 865 -3.61 -24.01 43.83
C GLU A 865 -2.35 -23.66 43.01
N PRO A 866 -2.25 -22.45 42.43
CA PRO A 866 -0.99 -22.00 41.85
C PRO A 866 0.10 -21.89 42.94
N ILE A 867 1.37 -21.84 42.52
CA ILE A 867 2.54 -21.78 43.42
C ILE A 867 2.42 -20.66 44.47
N SER A 868 1.77 -19.55 44.11
CA SER A 868 1.36 -18.50 45.04
C SER A 868 0.03 -17.89 44.61
N THR A 869 -0.81 -17.56 45.59
CA THR A 869 -2.08 -16.86 45.42
C THR A 869 -2.01 -15.37 45.79
N ASP A 870 -0.83 -14.86 46.19
CA ASP A 870 -0.65 -13.47 46.67
C ASP A 870 -1.04 -12.40 45.64
N SER A 871 -1.03 -12.76 44.36
CA SER A 871 -1.32 -11.86 43.23
C SER A 871 -2.63 -12.18 42.52
N VAL A 872 -3.46 -13.05 43.10
CA VAL A 872 -4.80 -13.40 42.61
C VAL A 872 -5.83 -12.44 43.20
N ILE A 873 -6.66 -11.86 42.34
CA ILE A 873 -7.66 -10.85 42.69
C ILE A 873 -9.04 -11.45 42.41
N LEU A 874 -9.84 -11.63 43.46
CA LEU A 874 -11.21 -12.15 43.36
C LEU A 874 -12.21 -11.00 43.42
N GLU A 875 -12.76 -10.63 42.27
CA GLU A 875 -13.79 -9.61 42.16
C GLU A 875 -14.56 -9.73 40.84
N THR A 876 -15.72 -9.09 40.76
CA THR A 876 -16.47 -9.02 39.50
C THR A 876 -15.72 -8.18 38.46
N VAL A 877 -15.48 -8.75 37.29
CA VAL A 877 -14.85 -8.06 36.16
C VAL A 877 -15.86 -7.10 35.54
N VAL A 878 -15.44 -5.87 35.28
CA VAL A 878 -16.22 -4.84 34.61
C VAL A 878 -15.55 -4.50 33.29
N LEU A 879 -16.18 -4.89 32.19
CA LEU A 879 -15.71 -4.66 30.83
C LEU A 879 -16.31 -3.39 30.23
N ASP A 880 -15.54 -2.66 29.43
CA ASP A 880 -16.07 -1.62 28.54
C ASP A 880 -16.54 -2.20 27.19
N ALA A 881 -16.92 -1.32 26.25
CA ALA A 881 -17.39 -1.71 24.93
C ALA A 881 -16.31 -2.39 24.06
N ASN A 882 -15.03 -2.19 24.39
CA ASN A 882 -13.88 -2.81 23.73
C ASN A 882 -13.37 -4.04 24.50
N LYS A 883 -14.19 -4.55 25.44
CA LYS A 883 -13.85 -5.67 26.33
C LYS A 883 -12.57 -5.41 27.15
N ALA A 884 -12.20 -4.15 27.37
CA ALA A 884 -11.12 -3.79 28.27
C ALA A 884 -11.60 -3.81 29.72
N ILE A 885 -10.74 -4.23 30.65
CA ILE A 885 -11.08 -4.31 32.07
C ILE A 885 -10.93 -2.94 32.71
N THR A 886 -12.01 -2.43 33.28
CA THR A 886 -12.10 -1.07 33.86
C THR A 886 -12.01 -1.03 35.38
N ASN A 887 -11.88 -2.20 36.02
CA ASN A 887 -11.67 -2.32 37.45
C ASN A 887 -10.44 -1.51 37.90
N ALA A 888 -10.54 -0.85 39.06
CA ALA A 888 -9.40 -0.12 39.61
C ALA A 888 -8.22 -1.05 39.96
N SER A 889 -8.51 -2.32 40.30
CA SER A 889 -7.54 -3.37 40.58
C SER A 889 -6.76 -3.81 39.33
N ALA A 890 -7.31 -3.58 38.14
CA ALA A 890 -6.69 -3.92 36.88
C ALA A 890 -5.56 -2.96 36.50
N SER A 891 -5.44 -1.80 37.17
CA SER A 891 -4.28 -0.93 37.01
C SER A 891 -3.12 -1.45 37.86
N VAL A 892 -2.10 -1.97 37.20
CA VAL A 892 -0.93 -2.60 37.84
C VAL A 892 0.34 -1.84 37.48
N THR A 893 1.43 -2.12 38.19
CA THR A 893 2.73 -1.56 37.81
C THR A 893 3.26 -2.32 36.60
N ALA A 894 3.68 -1.60 35.57
CA ALA A 894 4.36 -2.19 34.42
C ALA A 894 5.69 -2.83 34.84
N GLU A 895 5.84 -4.11 34.56
CA GLU A 895 7.01 -4.91 34.93
C GLU A 895 7.48 -5.77 33.77
N ALA A 896 8.79 -5.97 33.68
CA ALA A 896 9.36 -6.88 32.69
C ALA A 896 8.95 -8.32 33.01
N ILE A 897 8.40 -9.02 32.02
CA ILE A 897 8.07 -10.44 32.08
C ILE A 897 9.23 -11.22 31.44
N THR A 898 9.69 -12.26 32.13
CA THR A 898 10.73 -13.14 31.59
C THR A 898 10.07 -14.15 30.67
N ALA A 899 10.46 -14.17 29.40
CA ALA A 899 9.95 -15.12 28.44
C ALA A 899 10.40 -16.55 28.73
N GLN A 900 9.61 -17.54 28.28
CA GLN A 900 10.05 -18.92 28.12
C GLN A 900 11.24 -18.91 27.16
N ASP A 901 12.38 -19.45 27.61
CA ASP A 901 13.55 -19.58 26.76
C ASP A 901 13.33 -20.72 25.77
N ASN A 902 12.95 -20.34 24.56
CA ASN A 902 12.79 -21.24 23.43
C ASN A 902 13.80 -20.94 22.32
N GLY A 903 14.82 -20.12 22.61
CA GLY A 903 15.82 -19.64 21.66
C GLY A 903 15.41 -18.40 20.85
N SER A 904 14.17 -17.92 20.98
CA SER A 904 13.69 -16.74 20.26
C SER A 904 14.13 -15.42 20.90
N SER A 905 13.97 -14.32 20.14
CA SER A 905 14.12 -12.94 20.64
C SER A 905 12.81 -12.34 21.16
N PHE A 906 11.79 -13.15 21.46
CA PHE A 906 10.48 -12.66 21.88
C PHE A 906 10.58 -11.82 23.17
N VAL A 907 10.03 -10.61 23.12
CA VAL A 907 9.94 -9.71 24.26
C VAL A 907 8.48 -9.41 24.56
N PHE A 908 8.09 -9.67 25.81
CA PHE A 908 6.81 -9.21 26.34
C PHE A 908 6.82 -7.70 26.51
N ASP A 909 5.75 -7.06 26.05
CA ASP A 909 5.51 -5.66 26.35
C ASP A 909 5.23 -5.53 27.84
N SER A 910 5.82 -4.51 28.45
CA SER A 910 5.59 -4.18 29.85
C SER A 910 4.29 -3.38 29.96
N THR A 911 3.22 -4.02 30.43
CA THR A 911 1.88 -3.44 30.51
C THR A 911 1.53 -3.01 31.94
N ASP A 912 0.88 -1.85 32.07
CA ASP A 912 0.37 -1.29 33.33
C ASP A 912 -1.09 -1.68 33.62
N TYR A 913 -1.59 -2.70 32.95
CA TYR A 913 -2.98 -3.15 33.04
C TYR A 913 -3.12 -4.68 32.98
N ILE A 914 -4.19 -5.19 33.58
CA ILE A 914 -4.66 -6.58 33.47
C ILE A 914 -5.62 -6.69 32.29
N GLY A 915 -5.45 -7.71 31.47
CA GLY A 915 -6.29 -8.05 30.33
C GLY A 915 -5.63 -7.82 28.97
N ALA A 916 -6.37 -8.15 27.92
CA ALA A 916 -5.90 -8.11 26.53
C ALA A 916 -5.94 -6.72 25.89
N VAL A 917 -6.78 -5.82 26.42
CA VAL A 917 -6.98 -4.47 25.90
C VAL A 917 -6.89 -3.47 27.04
N LYS A 918 -6.21 -2.35 26.80
CA LYS A 918 -6.11 -1.25 27.75
C LYS A 918 -7.37 -0.39 27.73
N ALA A 919 -7.95 -0.15 28.90
CA ALA A 919 -9.13 0.68 29.04
C ALA A 919 -8.87 2.12 28.54
N GLY A 920 -9.78 2.64 27.71
CA GLY A 920 -9.69 3.98 27.15
C GLY A 920 -8.79 4.12 25.91
N GLU A 921 -8.21 3.02 25.44
CA GLU A 921 -7.47 2.98 24.16
C GLU A 921 -8.30 2.30 23.07
N THR A 922 -7.94 2.56 21.81
CA THR A 922 -8.48 1.82 20.67
C THR A 922 -7.96 0.39 20.74
N PRO A 923 -8.83 -0.64 20.71
CA PRO A 923 -8.37 -2.02 20.81
C PRO A 923 -7.53 -2.39 19.58
N TRP A 924 -6.50 -3.21 19.79
CA TRP A 924 -5.58 -3.66 18.74
C TRP A 924 -6.27 -4.50 17.63
N TYR A 925 -7.46 -5.04 17.92
CA TYR A 925 -8.28 -5.76 16.94
C TYR A 925 -9.16 -4.83 16.07
N SER A 926 -9.18 -3.52 16.36
CA SER A 926 -10.00 -2.55 15.64
C SER A 926 -9.55 -2.42 14.17
N GLY A 927 -10.52 -2.29 13.27
CA GLY A 927 -10.27 -2.14 11.83
C GLY A 927 -10.16 -3.45 11.07
N TRP A 928 -9.79 -4.55 11.76
CA TRP A 928 -9.54 -5.82 11.09
C TRP A 928 -10.20 -7.05 11.73
N ALA A 929 -10.85 -6.98 12.89
CA ALA A 929 -11.68 -8.10 13.34
C ALA A 929 -12.87 -8.35 12.39
N ILE A 930 -13.37 -9.59 12.33
CA ILE A 930 -14.64 -9.93 11.65
C ILE A 930 -15.76 -9.06 12.25
N PRO A 931 -16.54 -8.32 11.42
CA PRO A 931 -17.58 -7.44 11.91
C PRO A 931 -18.60 -8.17 12.79
N GLY A 932 -18.69 -7.75 14.05
CA GLY A 932 -19.66 -8.30 14.99
C GLY A 932 -19.17 -9.47 15.85
N SER A 933 -17.98 -10.03 15.60
CA SER A 933 -17.45 -11.16 16.37
C SER A 933 -17.11 -10.83 17.83
N VAL A 934 -16.99 -9.54 18.17
CA VAL A 934 -16.59 -9.05 19.51
C VAL A 934 -17.76 -8.40 20.28
N GLN A 935 -19.02 -8.62 19.84
CA GLN A 935 -20.19 -7.98 20.46
C GLN A 935 -20.54 -8.55 21.84
#